data_AF-A0A4V1UNF1-F1
#
_entry.id   AF-A0A4V1UNF1-F1
#
_cell.length_a   1.000
_cell.length_b   1.000
_cell.length_c   1.000
_cell.angle_alpha   90.00
_cell.angle_beta   90.00
_cell.angle_gamma   90.00
#
_symmetry.space_group_name_H-M   'P 1'
#
loop_
_entity.id
_entity.type
_entity.pdbx_description
1 polymer ?
#
loop_
_entity_poly.entity_id
_entity_poly.type
_entity_poly.pdbx_seq_one_letter_code
_entity_poly.pdbx_strand_id
1 'polypeptide(L)'
;MSKIEEYHRKLGGDGGPLGSATGPERFEPWGGFSQPFRRGQIFFQEETGAHALAGSALDAFLASGGVDVLGYPLEDTATVAGGQAAYAERGCVWSGPAGTFHCRLVAPLIGRPSMVDPGRSTLEVSVKNKPSSMPLDLFSALWQGRLFLQAVGSTDPDLALAIQGAIVRGKGRFGLTAGATFAQDRQLYSLVFRRTDGTKALVAPHAFYVKRSWDDFGLIHATDVHVARRIESYRPKLLNGGQPEGAERLESPNDRLRDMIRAANRLHESGSLDAILMTGDLIDFEFESDDRRDGLGNYKVLRDLLLGRDPSPDATVASEELKVPVFTILGNHDYRRNPYQLFANANIGPISVLDIDQYENFNLIEEDAFVIQGRREPDLSPGEALRMLVVDKGQEAYTRFVCDQRSYVVSLGRNRIVMLDTRYDAGLPKGLISEDAEGLEALEGISADDTGQLFSGSPNVLGIVDRDLDLLRGALDQTVEGGAVIVGVHGPPIDIKGGEYPWFFRETLRTRPEVAAEVSGFLKRQGGESSDDWLNGSGPQPAHFKKGNLTDLVDSGVSRGPTEEFMKLCAGEGSARAADLILCGHGHKHTEYRVKRDQGGFLLHMDFYSENPSHFYNTRSADGRSIYIDVVPGGDMKPVLKAWEPDFAEYVKMATPPYATPLSATTNSEEAKEWWEDHRPIVMQTSSLGLLENRQRVVFRNDSEPVKPPPTFQGYRVLTVRDNTITRINHVGQSANRRLQGWGRKTVTRLKDIRAGEVSEVRLLQLDAARLLTVVRGGAGQILLITWSAELGSKEDGTFIRTGEGAAGKATDLGVAKAGSLVVTSCRNGSGNLFLIAWRIGANGSVSRAGDSGNLAGEARMIRIVSLDDGILVTACRNGSGNLFLITWRLAADGSFTRLKDSGTAAGEIDALALVSPRNGLVVTAVRAGNDRLLLIAWSISVNGDIRRLGDSGKQAGEIVPDSGISACVERLGRVATSVRADDRLKLILWEVDANGRIFRRGDNAGQAGKIGEHTLAAVSSKSDRSVLVSAVTTPAGGLKLITWDVTREGAIRRVPQTGGEAGQARHLSVVAGPLAGGLPALGVGASFPIVTALRAGNGNLMLIGWRAAAPGLQLKLPPSQVVTDGTLKKRSRTTLGRIKTKPLE
;
A
#
# COMPACT_ATOMS: atom_id res chain seq x y z
N MET A 1 13.33 26.01 -32.91
CA MET A 1 14.49 25.14 -33.21
C MET A 1 14.10 23.74 -32.78
N SER A 2 14.11 22.78 -33.71
CA SER A 2 13.77 21.39 -33.37
C SER A 2 14.91 20.70 -32.62
N LYS A 3 14.62 19.56 -31.98
CA LYS A 3 15.66 18.75 -31.31
C LYS A 3 16.69 18.19 -32.28
N ILE A 4 16.28 17.94 -33.52
CA ILE A 4 17.17 17.52 -34.60
C ILE A 4 18.09 18.67 -35.02
N GLU A 5 17.55 19.89 -35.20
CA GLU A 5 18.36 21.07 -35.52
C GLU A 5 19.36 21.40 -34.39
N GLU A 6 18.94 21.29 -33.13
CA GLU A 6 19.80 21.44 -31.96
C GLU A 6 20.96 20.43 -31.99
N TYR A 7 20.68 19.16 -32.31
CA TYR A 7 21.69 18.11 -32.39
C TYR A 7 22.63 18.28 -33.59
N HIS A 8 22.10 18.62 -34.77
CA HIS A 8 22.90 18.91 -35.97
C HIS A 8 23.90 20.04 -35.74
N ARG A 9 23.49 21.11 -35.05
CA ARG A 9 24.39 22.18 -34.63
C ARG A 9 25.48 21.71 -33.67
N LYS A 10 25.15 20.83 -32.71
CA LYS A 10 26.15 20.20 -31.82
C LYS A 10 27.18 19.38 -32.60
N LEU A 11 26.78 18.80 -33.72
CA LEU A 11 27.67 18.09 -34.64
C LEU A 11 28.45 19.02 -35.60
N GLY A 12 28.30 20.34 -35.52
CA GLY A 12 29.00 21.31 -36.39
C GLY A 12 28.18 21.82 -37.58
N GLY A 13 26.88 21.54 -37.62
CA GLY A 13 25.96 22.06 -38.64
C GLY A 13 26.33 21.63 -40.06
N ASP A 14 26.11 22.52 -41.03
CA ASP A 14 26.38 22.27 -42.45
C ASP A 14 27.84 21.92 -42.77
N GLY A 15 28.80 22.41 -41.97
CA GLY A 15 30.22 22.06 -42.05
C GLY A 15 30.59 20.76 -41.33
N GLY A 16 29.67 20.20 -40.56
CA GLY A 16 29.84 19.00 -39.75
C GLY A 16 29.76 17.70 -40.54
N PRO A 17 29.88 16.54 -39.86
CA PRO A 17 30.02 15.23 -40.50
C PRO A 17 28.79 14.82 -41.32
N LEU A 18 27.60 15.34 -41.02
CA LEU A 18 26.37 15.05 -41.76
C LEU A 18 26.16 15.94 -43.00
N GLY A 19 26.77 17.14 -43.03
CA GLY A 19 26.54 18.16 -44.06
C GLY A 19 25.17 18.84 -43.92
N SER A 20 24.77 19.62 -44.93
CA SER A 20 23.46 20.30 -44.96
C SER A 20 22.29 19.31 -45.04
N ALA A 21 21.13 19.71 -44.51
CA ALA A 21 19.87 18.97 -44.66
C ALA A 21 19.49 18.80 -46.14
N THR A 22 18.97 17.63 -46.50
CA THR A 22 18.52 17.31 -47.87
C THR A 22 17.00 17.27 -48.00
N GLY A 23 16.28 17.38 -46.89
CA GLY A 23 14.83 17.46 -46.83
C GLY A 23 14.33 18.03 -45.50
N PRO A 24 13.02 18.27 -45.40
CA PRO A 24 12.41 18.69 -44.14
C PRO A 24 12.46 17.57 -43.10
N GLU A 25 12.33 17.96 -41.83
CA GLU A 25 12.02 17.05 -40.73
C GLU A 25 10.70 16.32 -41.01
N ARG A 26 10.66 15.03 -40.69
CA ARG A 26 9.52 14.13 -40.89
C ARG A 26 9.16 13.52 -39.55
N PHE A 27 7.87 13.36 -39.31
CA PHE A 27 7.43 12.53 -38.19
C PHE A 27 7.61 11.05 -38.55
N GLU A 28 8.00 10.27 -37.55
CA GLU A 28 8.23 8.84 -37.62
C GLU A 28 7.28 8.12 -36.64
N PRO A 29 6.88 6.86 -36.90
CA PRO A 29 5.97 6.11 -36.05
C PRO A 29 6.34 6.14 -34.56
N TRP A 30 5.36 6.04 -33.68
CA TRP A 30 5.50 5.94 -32.23
C TRP A 30 5.99 7.23 -31.54
N GLY A 31 5.76 8.39 -32.15
CA GLY A 31 5.95 9.70 -31.51
C GLY A 31 7.31 10.35 -31.71
N GLY A 32 8.10 9.91 -32.69
CA GLY A 32 9.41 10.49 -32.97
C GLY A 32 9.50 11.18 -34.32
N PHE A 33 10.73 11.57 -34.66
CA PHE A 33 11.03 12.42 -35.82
C PHE A 33 12.33 11.96 -36.48
N SER A 34 12.48 12.27 -37.77
CA SER A 34 13.74 12.12 -38.47
C SER A 34 13.99 13.24 -39.49
N GLN A 35 15.25 13.48 -39.84
CA GLN A 35 15.60 14.40 -40.91
C GLN A 35 16.80 13.87 -41.71
N PRO A 36 16.71 13.81 -43.05
CA PRO A 36 17.83 13.41 -43.89
C PRO A 36 18.80 14.57 -44.14
N PHE A 37 20.09 14.24 -44.17
CA PHE A 37 21.23 15.11 -44.45
C PHE A 37 22.09 14.51 -45.57
N ARG A 38 23.02 15.29 -46.13
CA ARG A 38 23.86 14.84 -47.27
C ARG A 38 24.61 13.53 -47.00
N ARG A 39 25.01 13.27 -45.75
CA ARG A 39 25.83 12.12 -45.36
C ARG A 39 25.24 11.28 -44.22
N GLY A 40 23.95 11.43 -43.93
CA GLY A 40 23.30 10.64 -42.88
C GLY A 40 21.87 11.10 -42.58
N GLN A 41 21.29 10.58 -41.51
CA GLN A 41 19.95 10.92 -41.04
C GLN A 41 19.96 11.00 -39.52
N ILE A 42 19.36 12.06 -38.97
CA ILE A 42 19.15 12.16 -37.53
C ILE A 42 17.76 11.64 -37.22
N PHE A 43 17.64 10.80 -36.19
CA PHE A 43 16.38 10.36 -35.60
C PHE A 43 16.26 10.92 -34.18
N PHE A 44 15.05 11.27 -33.75
CA PHE A 44 14.78 11.77 -32.41
C PHE A 44 13.49 11.17 -31.86
N GLN A 45 13.56 10.70 -30.62
CA GLN A 45 12.38 10.41 -29.79
C GLN A 45 12.68 10.90 -28.36
N GLU A 46 11.64 11.22 -27.60
CA GLU A 46 11.77 11.73 -26.22
C GLU A 46 12.60 10.77 -25.34
N GLU A 47 12.38 9.47 -25.46
CA GLU A 47 12.99 8.44 -24.62
C GLU A 47 14.44 8.12 -24.99
N THR A 48 14.77 8.17 -26.28
CA THR A 48 16.09 7.78 -26.79
C THR A 48 17.04 8.95 -26.97
N GLY A 49 16.50 10.15 -27.23
CA GLY A 49 17.27 11.34 -27.62
C GLY A 49 17.49 11.44 -29.13
N ALA A 50 18.24 12.45 -29.56
CA ALA A 50 18.60 12.63 -30.97
C ALA A 50 19.90 11.89 -31.28
N HIS A 51 19.91 11.10 -32.36
CA HIS A 51 21.06 10.29 -32.77
C HIS A 51 21.21 10.29 -34.29
N ALA A 52 22.46 10.39 -34.74
CA ALA A 52 22.85 10.44 -36.14
C ALA A 52 23.29 9.06 -36.65
N LEU A 53 22.57 8.54 -37.63
CA LEU A 53 22.98 7.36 -38.39
C LEU A 53 23.60 7.78 -39.73
N ALA A 54 24.69 7.12 -40.14
CA ALA A 54 25.41 7.40 -41.37
C ALA A 54 26.01 6.13 -41.99
N GLY A 55 26.38 6.23 -43.27
CA GLY A 55 27.10 5.17 -43.99
C GLY A 55 26.32 3.85 -44.09
N SER A 56 27.05 2.73 -44.14
CA SER A 56 26.47 1.40 -44.36
C SER A 56 25.58 0.93 -43.22
N ALA A 57 25.75 1.47 -42.00
CA ALA A 57 24.85 1.20 -40.88
C ALA A 57 23.47 1.86 -41.08
N LEU A 58 23.41 3.10 -41.58
CA LEU A 58 22.14 3.75 -41.92
C LEU A 58 21.42 2.98 -43.03
N ASP A 59 22.14 2.62 -44.10
CA ASP A 59 21.58 1.87 -45.23
C ASP A 59 21.00 0.53 -44.76
N ALA A 60 21.73 -0.20 -43.91
CA ALA A 60 21.27 -1.45 -43.32
C ALA A 60 20.07 -1.25 -42.38
N PHE A 61 20.05 -0.17 -41.60
CA PHE A 61 18.97 0.14 -40.67
C PHE A 61 17.67 0.39 -41.45
N LEU A 62 17.70 1.26 -42.45
CA LEU A 62 16.56 1.53 -43.32
C LEU A 62 16.10 0.26 -44.09
N ALA A 63 17.04 -0.51 -44.65
CA ALA A 63 16.73 -1.76 -45.34
C ALA A 63 16.11 -2.83 -44.42
N SER A 64 16.36 -2.77 -43.11
CA SER A 64 15.74 -3.67 -42.13
C SER A 64 14.32 -3.29 -41.72
N GLY A 65 13.80 -2.15 -42.21
CA GLY A 65 12.52 -1.56 -41.82
C GLY A 65 12.64 -0.40 -40.82
N GLY A 66 13.85 0.04 -40.51
CA GLY A 66 14.14 1.23 -39.71
C GLY A 66 13.49 1.22 -38.32
N VAL A 67 12.97 2.39 -37.93
CA VAL A 67 12.34 2.63 -36.62
C VAL A 67 11.15 1.72 -36.34
N ASP A 68 10.40 1.31 -37.36
CA ASP A 68 9.22 0.46 -37.16
C ASP A 68 9.63 -0.95 -36.68
N VAL A 69 10.72 -1.50 -37.22
CA VAL A 69 11.21 -2.83 -36.87
C VAL A 69 12.12 -2.80 -35.64
N LEU A 70 13.13 -1.92 -35.65
CA LEU A 70 14.21 -1.90 -34.65
C LEU A 70 14.03 -0.87 -33.53
N GLY A 71 13.05 0.02 -33.63
CA GLY A 71 12.90 1.14 -32.72
C GLY A 71 13.87 2.28 -33.02
N TYR A 72 13.83 3.31 -32.20
CA TYR A 72 14.68 4.49 -32.38
C TYR A 72 16.15 4.17 -32.05
N PRO A 73 17.11 4.83 -32.72
CA PRO A 73 18.52 4.61 -32.42
C PRO A 73 18.86 5.01 -30.98
N LEU A 74 19.74 4.24 -30.35
CA LEU A 74 20.18 4.46 -28.96
C LEU A 74 21.49 5.23 -28.89
N GLU A 75 22.29 5.24 -29.95
CA GLU A 75 23.52 6.04 -30.09
C GLU A 75 23.77 6.36 -31.58
N ASP A 76 24.65 7.32 -31.83
CA ASP A 76 25.19 7.59 -33.17
C ASP A 76 25.85 6.33 -33.77
N THR A 77 26.08 6.32 -35.09
CA THR A 77 26.75 5.19 -35.76
C THR A 77 28.09 4.83 -35.10
N ALA A 78 28.18 3.60 -34.62
CA ALA A 78 29.36 3.10 -33.92
C ALA A 78 30.25 2.27 -34.86
N THR A 79 31.57 2.35 -34.69
CA THR A 79 32.51 1.43 -35.38
C THR A 79 32.81 0.24 -34.49
N VAL A 80 32.50 -0.97 -34.95
CA VAL A 80 32.68 -2.22 -34.20
C VAL A 80 33.27 -3.28 -35.11
N ALA A 81 34.35 -3.94 -34.69
CA ALA A 81 34.98 -5.06 -35.42
C ALA A 81 35.24 -4.78 -36.92
N GLY A 82 35.67 -3.56 -37.26
CA GLY A 82 35.97 -3.15 -38.64
C GLY A 82 34.74 -2.87 -39.53
N GLY A 83 33.53 -2.85 -38.96
CA GLY A 83 32.29 -2.42 -39.63
C GLY A 83 31.56 -1.32 -38.86
N GLN A 84 30.41 -0.90 -39.39
CA GLN A 84 29.54 0.11 -38.79
C GLN A 84 28.29 -0.54 -38.18
N ALA A 85 27.92 -0.12 -36.97
CA ALA A 85 26.73 -0.57 -36.26
C ALA A 85 25.76 0.58 -36.01
N ALA A 86 24.46 0.30 -36.12
CA ALA A 86 23.39 1.12 -35.57
C ALA A 86 22.68 0.34 -34.48
N TYR A 87 22.79 0.80 -33.23
CA TYR A 87 22.07 0.24 -32.08
C TYR A 87 20.73 0.96 -31.91
N ALA A 88 19.67 0.20 -31.64
CA ALA A 88 18.31 0.68 -31.50
C ALA A 88 17.58 -0.05 -30.36
N GLU A 89 16.44 0.48 -29.91
CA GLU A 89 15.69 -0.03 -28.75
C GLU A 89 15.43 -1.54 -28.81
N ARG A 90 15.18 -2.09 -29.99
CA ARG A 90 14.85 -3.51 -30.19
C ARG A 90 15.94 -4.29 -30.88
N GLY A 91 17.18 -3.80 -30.93
CA GLY A 91 18.27 -4.54 -31.56
C GLY A 91 19.42 -3.72 -32.11
N CYS A 92 20.12 -4.28 -33.09
CA CYS A 92 21.08 -3.55 -33.89
C CYS A 92 21.18 -4.11 -35.30
N VAL A 93 21.68 -3.27 -36.22
CA VAL A 93 22.26 -3.72 -37.49
C VAL A 93 23.75 -3.48 -37.47
N TRP A 94 24.50 -4.33 -38.15
CA TRP A 94 25.93 -4.15 -38.40
C TRP A 94 26.23 -4.43 -39.87
N SER A 95 27.09 -3.61 -40.49
CA SER A 95 27.55 -3.81 -41.87
C SER A 95 29.06 -3.60 -41.96
N GLY A 96 29.78 -4.58 -42.51
CA GLY A 96 31.23 -4.56 -42.62
C GLY A 96 31.79 -5.67 -43.51
N PRO A 97 33.09 -5.99 -43.38
CA PRO A 97 33.77 -6.97 -44.24
C PRO A 97 33.16 -8.38 -44.22
N ALA A 98 32.50 -8.75 -43.12
CA ALA A 98 31.82 -10.03 -42.96
C ALA A 98 30.37 -10.05 -43.51
N GLY A 99 29.90 -8.94 -44.07
CA GLY A 99 28.54 -8.77 -44.59
C GLY A 99 27.67 -7.87 -43.71
N THR A 100 26.36 -7.98 -43.88
CA THR A 100 25.36 -7.23 -43.10
C THR A 100 24.56 -8.18 -42.22
N PHE A 101 24.46 -7.86 -40.92
CA PHE A 101 23.74 -8.64 -39.93
C PHE A 101 22.66 -7.81 -39.25
N HIS A 102 21.54 -8.46 -38.94
CA HIS A 102 20.41 -7.85 -38.23
C HIS A 102 20.10 -8.67 -36.98
N CYS A 103 20.29 -8.05 -35.82
CA CYS A 103 20.03 -8.63 -34.52
C CYS A 103 18.79 -7.98 -33.91
N ARG A 104 17.71 -8.73 -33.71
CA ARG A 104 16.53 -8.25 -32.97
C ARG A 104 16.57 -8.74 -31.53
N LEU A 105 16.68 -7.81 -30.59
CA LEU A 105 16.56 -8.03 -29.16
C LEU A 105 15.08 -8.24 -28.79
N VAL A 106 14.79 -9.32 -28.08
CA VAL A 106 13.45 -9.63 -27.56
C VAL A 106 13.56 -9.65 -26.04
N ALA A 107 13.10 -8.56 -25.42
CA ALA A 107 13.01 -8.41 -23.97
C ALA A 107 11.53 -8.47 -23.53
N PRO A 108 11.25 -8.90 -22.29
CA PRO A 108 9.91 -8.78 -21.71
C PRO A 108 9.45 -7.33 -21.67
N LEU A 109 8.14 -7.10 -21.84
CA LEU A 109 7.52 -5.77 -21.75
C LEU A 109 6.97 -5.53 -20.34
N ILE A 110 6.73 -4.26 -20.00
CA ILE A 110 6.31 -3.79 -18.66
C ILE A 110 5.05 -4.47 -18.12
N GLY A 111 4.11 -4.82 -18.99
CA GLY A 111 2.85 -5.51 -18.66
C GLY A 111 2.94 -7.04 -18.64
N ARG A 112 4.13 -7.61 -18.93
CA ARG A 112 4.42 -9.05 -18.78
C ARG A 112 5.90 -9.31 -18.51
N PRO A 113 6.42 -8.89 -17.35
CA PRO A 113 7.79 -9.16 -16.95
C PRO A 113 8.09 -10.66 -16.85
N SER A 114 9.36 -11.02 -17.02
CA SER A 114 9.84 -12.36 -16.73
C SER A 114 10.14 -12.55 -15.25
N MET A 115 9.64 -13.64 -14.68
CA MET A 115 9.92 -14.04 -13.30
C MET A 115 11.21 -14.86 -13.26
N VAL A 116 12.12 -14.50 -12.36
CA VAL A 116 13.48 -15.03 -12.30
C VAL A 116 13.75 -15.65 -10.94
N ASP A 117 14.15 -16.92 -10.96
CA ASP A 117 14.68 -17.60 -9.78
C ASP A 117 16.16 -17.21 -9.60
N PRO A 118 16.56 -16.60 -8.48
CA PRO A 118 17.95 -16.22 -8.24
C PRO A 118 18.93 -17.39 -8.19
N GLY A 119 18.46 -18.63 -7.97
CA GLY A 119 19.25 -19.85 -8.07
C GLY A 119 19.54 -20.29 -9.51
N ARG A 120 18.79 -19.76 -10.50
CA ARG A 120 19.08 -19.91 -11.92
C ARG A 120 19.81 -18.65 -12.38
N SER A 121 21.12 -18.76 -12.60
CA SER A 121 21.95 -17.64 -13.11
C SER A 121 21.58 -17.23 -14.54
N THR A 122 20.74 -17.99 -15.24
CA THR A 122 20.44 -17.73 -16.64
C THR A 122 19.17 -16.90 -16.83
N LEU A 123 19.34 -15.62 -17.14
CA LEU A 123 18.32 -14.84 -17.84
C LEU A 123 18.28 -15.25 -19.31
N GLU A 124 17.09 -15.26 -19.91
CA GLU A 124 16.97 -15.40 -21.36
C GLU A 124 16.55 -14.07 -21.96
N VAL A 125 17.53 -13.36 -22.53
CA VAL A 125 17.25 -12.32 -23.51
C VAL A 125 17.56 -12.92 -24.88
N SER A 126 16.54 -12.99 -25.73
CA SER A 126 16.68 -13.62 -27.04
C SER A 126 17.12 -12.59 -28.07
N VAL A 127 18.20 -12.87 -28.78
CA VAL A 127 18.52 -12.16 -30.03
C VAL A 127 18.12 -13.03 -31.21
N LYS A 128 17.19 -12.57 -32.05
CA LYS A 128 16.83 -13.22 -33.32
C LYS A 128 17.71 -12.66 -34.44
N ASN A 129 18.41 -13.53 -35.17
CA ASN A 129 19.14 -13.17 -36.39
C ASN A 129 18.81 -14.21 -37.49
N LYS A 130 19.15 -13.94 -38.76
CA LYS A 130 19.38 -15.01 -39.74
C LYS A 130 20.73 -15.65 -39.39
N PRO A 131 20.75 -16.82 -38.72
CA PRO A 131 21.88 -17.25 -37.91
C PRO A 131 23.00 -17.96 -38.64
N SER A 132 22.79 -18.37 -39.89
CA SER A 132 23.72 -19.27 -40.56
C SER A 132 25.06 -18.61 -40.95
N SER A 133 25.26 -17.31 -40.67
CA SER A 133 26.43 -16.56 -41.13
C SER A 133 27.09 -15.61 -40.11
N MET A 134 26.53 -15.38 -38.90
CA MET A 134 27.14 -14.41 -37.95
C MET A 134 28.19 -15.07 -37.05
N PRO A 135 29.46 -14.60 -37.06
CA PRO A 135 30.50 -15.09 -36.15
C PRO A 135 30.20 -14.74 -34.67
N LEU A 136 30.53 -15.65 -33.74
CA LEU A 136 30.28 -15.48 -32.30
C LEU A 136 31.12 -14.36 -31.67
N ASP A 137 32.34 -14.17 -32.16
CA ASP A 137 33.24 -13.06 -31.80
C ASP A 137 32.67 -11.71 -32.22
N LEU A 138 32.05 -11.62 -33.41
CA LEU A 138 31.33 -10.41 -33.83
C LEU A 138 30.11 -10.15 -32.93
N PHE A 139 29.32 -11.19 -32.62
CA PHE A 139 28.20 -11.07 -31.69
C PHE A 139 28.66 -10.58 -30.30
N SER A 140 29.76 -11.14 -29.79
CA SER A 140 30.37 -10.70 -28.54
C SER A 140 30.84 -9.25 -28.61
N ALA A 141 31.54 -8.86 -29.67
CA ALA A 141 32.02 -7.48 -29.87
C ALA A 141 30.87 -6.45 -29.92
N LEU A 142 29.70 -6.83 -30.46
CA LEU A 142 28.54 -5.95 -30.54
C LEU A 142 27.87 -5.73 -29.18
N TRP A 143 27.79 -6.74 -28.33
CA TRP A 143 26.93 -6.69 -27.15
C TRP A 143 27.68 -6.68 -25.81
N GLN A 144 28.94 -7.13 -25.78
CA GLN A 144 29.69 -7.31 -24.54
C GLN A 144 29.87 -5.96 -23.84
N GLY A 145 29.43 -5.88 -22.58
CA GLY A 145 29.53 -4.66 -21.79
C GLY A 145 28.62 -3.52 -22.25
N ARG A 146 27.58 -3.79 -23.07
CA ARG A 146 26.57 -2.80 -23.46
C ARG A 146 25.21 -3.00 -22.79
N LEU A 147 24.84 -4.23 -22.41
CA LEU A 147 23.54 -4.50 -21.79
C LEU A 147 23.67 -4.74 -20.28
N PHE A 148 22.77 -4.13 -19.53
CA PHE A 148 22.76 -4.15 -18.07
C PHE A 148 21.34 -4.28 -17.52
N LEU A 149 21.22 -4.83 -16.32
CA LEU A 149 20.02 -4.73 -15.51
C LEU A 149 20.17 -3.62 -14.48
N GLN A 150 19.25 -2.68 -14.50
CA GLN A 150 19.16 -1.61 -13.51
C GLN A 150 18.06 -1.95 -12.50
N ALA A 151 18.42 -2.01 -11.22
CA ALA A 151 17.45 -2.25 -10.14
C ALA A 151 16.52 -1.05 -9.97
N VAL A 152 15.21 -1.28 -10.12
CA VAL A 152 14.17 -0.25 -9.96
C VAL A 152 14.09 0.20 -8.51
N GLY A 153 14.13 1.52 -8.28
CA GLY A 153 14.04 2.11 -6.93
C GLY A 153 15.22 1.82 -6.00
N SER A 154 16.37 1.36 -6.54
CA SER A 154 17.59 1.05 -5.80
C SER A 154 18.78 1.87 -6.31
N THR A 155 19.77 2.10 -5.44
CA THR A 155 21.05 2.73 -5.79
C THR A 155 22.16 1.71 -6.08
N ASP A 156 21.81 0.43 -6.08
CA ASP A 156 22.75 -0.65 -6.35
C ASP A 156 23.39 -0.52 -7.75
N PRO A 157 24.62 -1.01 -7.92
CA PRO A 157 25.26 -1.01 -9.22
C PRO A 157 24.50 -1.89 -10.22
N ASP A 158 24.40 -1.42 -11.44
CA ASP A 158 23.85 -2.18 -12.55
C ASP A 158 24.55 -3.54 -12.74
N LEU A 159 23.76 -4.58 -13.01
CA LEU A 159 24.27 -5.92 -13.25
C LEU A 159 24.57 -6.09 -14.74
N ALA A 160 25.85 -6.28 -15.08
CA ALA A 160 26.25 -6.55 -16.46
C ALA A 160 25.71 -7.90 -16.95
N LEU A 161 25.10 -7.93 -18.13
CA LEU A 161 24.75 -9.19 -18.78
C LEU A 161 25.99 -9.78 -19.45
N ALA A 162 26.31 -11.03 -19.13
CA ALA A 162 27.41 -11.75 -19.76
C ALA A 162 26.94 -12.42 -21.06
N ILE A 163 27.85 -12.57 -22.00
CA ILE A 163 27.56 -13.28 -23.25
C ILE A 163 28.13 -14.69 -23.11
N GLN A 164 27.26 -15.67 -22.85
CA GLN A 164 27.62 -17.08 -22.90
C GLN A 164 26.90 -17.71 -24.10
N GLY A 165 27.65 -17.92 -25.19
CA GLY A 165 27.10 -18.37 -26.46
C GLY A 165 26.72 -19.86 -26.44
N ALA A 166 25.44 -20.16 -26.67
CA ALA A 166 25.01 -21.45 -27.21
C ALA A 166 23.99 -21.21 -28.33
N ILE A 167 24.20 -21.84 -29.49
CA ILE A 167 23.19 -21.92 -30.55
C ILE A 167 22.11 -22.88 -30.05
N VAL A 168 21.01 -22.35 -29.52
CA VAL A 168 19.91 -23.20 -29.08
C VAL A 168 19.00 -23.54 -30.26
N ARG A 169 19.02 -24.81 -30.66
CA ARG A 169 18.03 -25.49 -31.52
C ARG A 169 17.78 -24.88 -32.91
N GLY A 170 18.78 -24.86 -33.80
CA GLY A 170 18.58 -24.84 -35.27
C GLY A 170 17.75 -23.71 -35.90
N LYS A 171 17.30 -22.70 -35.13
CA LYS A 171 16.44 -21.58 -35.55
C LYS A 171 16.98 -20.20 -35.15
N GLY A 172 18.30 -20.09 -35.00
CA GLY A 172 18.96 -18.79 -34.99
C GLY A 172 18.71 -17.83 -33.86
N ARG A 173 18.71 -18.35 -32.64
CA ARG A 173 18.63 -17.56 -31.43
C ARG A 173 19.96 -17.65 -30.67
N PHE A 174 20.44 -16.51 -30.22
CA PHE A 174 21.50 -16.41 -29.22
C PHE A 174 20.87 -16.03 -27.88
N GLY A 175 21.20 -16.77 -26.83
CA GLY A 175 20.84 -16.40 -25.45
C GLY A 175 21.91 -15.48 -24.86
N LEU A 176 21.49 -14.39 -24.23
CA LEU A 176 22.35 -13.60 -23.34
C LEU A 176 22.04 -14.02 -21.91
N THR A 177 23.07 -14.39 -21.14
CA THR A 177 22.93 -15.00 -19.82
C THR A 177 23.62 -14.10 -18.79
N ALA A 178 22.90 -13.64 -17.77
CA ALA A 178 23.55 -12.93 -16.67
C ALA A 178 24.63 -13.80 -16.03
N GLY A 179 25.88 -13.34 -16.02
CA GLY A 179 26.98 -14.06 -15.35
C GLY A 179 27.03 -13.80 -13.84
N ALA A 180 26.02 -13.15 -13.26
CA ALA A 180 26.04 -12.60 -11.93
C ALA A 180 24.95 -13.22 -11.04
N THR A 181 25.29 -13.49 -9.78
CA THR A 181 24.35 -13.84 -8.72
C THR A 181 23.51 -12.62 -8.36
N PHE A 182 22.19 -12.76 -8.35
CA PHE A 182 21.31 -11.70 -7.86
C PHE A 182 21.48 -11.56 -6.34
N ALA A 183 21.98 -10.41 -5.90
CA ALA A 183 22.23 -10.14 -4.49
C ALA A 183 20.92 -9.91 -3.70
N GLN A 184 19.92 -9.32 -4.36
CA GLN A 184 18.65 -8.95 -3.74
C GLN A 184 17.52 -9.88 -4.17
N ASP A 185 16.73 -10.34 -3.19
CA ASP A 185 15.45 -11.01 -3.41
C ASP A 185 14.34 -9.95 -3.51
N ARG A 186 13.27 -10.24 -4.24
CA ARG A 186 12.12 -9.34 -4.46
C ARG A 186 12.52 -8.01 -5.09
N GLN A 187 13.23 -8.07 -6.20
CA GLN A 187 13.73 -6.88 -6.89
C GLN A 187 13.29 -6.87 -8.35
N LEU A 188 12.69 -5.76 -8.77
CA LEU A 188 12.34 -5.47 -10.16
C LEU A 188 13.53 -4.81 -10.87
N TYR A 189 13.78 -5.21 -12.11
CA TYR A 189 14.87 -4.72 -12.93
C TYR A 189 14.39 -4.26 -14.30
N SER A 190 14.95 -3.15 -14.75
CA SER A 190 14.84 -2.66 -16.13
C SER A 190 16.07 -3.08 -16.94
N LEU A 191 15.90 -3.43 -18.21
CA LEU A 191 17.00 -3.63 -19.14
C LEU A 191 17.45 -2.27 -19.67
N VAL A 192 18.75 -1.98 -19.55
CA VAL A 192 19.35 -0.73 -20.03
C VAL A 192 20.54 -1.00 -20.94
N PHE A 193 20.72 -0.10 -21.90
CA PHE A 193 21.84 -0.08 -22.83
C PHE A 193 22.82 1.01 -22.40
N ARG A 194 24.11 0.69 -22.31
CA ARG A 194 25.18 1.63 -22.04
C ARG A 194 25.81 2.07 -23.36
N ARG A 195 25.66 3.36 -23.66
CA ARG A 195 26.24 4.02 -24.83
C ARG A 195 27.76 4.12 -24.72
N THR A 196 28.41 4.39 -25.85
CA THR A 196 29.88 4.53 -25.91
C THR A 196 30.42 5.68 -25.05
N ASP A 197 29.62 6.73 -24.82
CA ASP A 197 29.95 7.86 -23.93
C ASP A 197 29.76 7.56 -22.42
N GLY A 198 29.30 6.35 -22.07
CA GLY A 198 29.04 5.91 -20.71
C GLY A 198 27.63 6.23 -20.19
N THR A 199 26.83 7.00 -20.91
CA THR A 199 25.43 7.26 -20.56
C THR A 199 24.56 6.02 -20.81
N LYS A 200 23.39 5.97 -20.18
CA LYS A 200 22.46 4.83 -20.27
C LYS A 200 21.21 5.22 -21.03
N ALA A 201 20.66 4.27 -21.78
CA ALA A 201 19.36 4.33 -22.42
C ALA A 201 18.48 3.20 -21.89
N LEU A 202 17.21 3.49 -21.60
CA LEU A 202 16.26 2.47 -21.20
C LEU A 202 15.84 1.65 -22.43
N VAL A 203 15.96 0.33 -22.35
CA VAL A 203 15.63 -0.59 -23.46
C VAL A 203 14.29 -1.27 -23.19
N ALA A 204 14.13 -1.85 -22.00
CA ALA A 204 12.89 -2.48 -21.58
C ALA A 204 12.67 -2.19 -20.09
N PRO A 205 11.73 -1.28 -19.73
CA PRO A 205 11.41 -1.04 -18.34
C PRO A 205 10.77 -2.25 -17.69
N HIS A 206 11.04 -2.42 -16.38
CA HIS A 206 10.33 -3.35 -15.50
C HIS A 206 10.27 -4.76 -16.11
N ALA A 207 11.35 -5.22 -16.73
CA ALA A 207 11.35 -6.41 -17.58
C ALA A 207 11.58 -7.72 -16.81
N PHE A 208 12.26 -7.66 -15.65
CA PHE A 208 12.64 -8.85 -14.89
C PHE A 208 12.34 -8.65 -13.40
N TYR A 209 11.69 -9.62 -12.78
CA TYR A 209 11.48 -9.62 -11.34
C TYR A 209 12.11 -10.85 -10.71
N VAL A 210 13.02 -10.62 -9.76
CA VAL A 210 13.77 -11.67 -9.07
C VAL A 210 13.05 -12.04 -7.78
N LYS A 211 12.70 -13.31 -7.62
CA LYS A 211 12.10 -13.84 -6.38
C LYS A 211 12.51 -15.28 -6.13
N ARG A 212 12.98 -15.58 -4.92
CA ARG A 212 13.50 -16.91 -4.49
C ARG A 212 12.47 -18.02 -4.52
N SER A 213 11.28 -17.75 -3.99
CA SER A 213 10.19 -18.71 -3.92
C SER A 213 8.85 -18.00 -4.09
N TRP A 214 7.91 -18.71 -4.71
CA TRP A 214 6.51 -18.33 -4.89
C TRP A 214 5.57 -19.16 -4.03
N ASP A 215 6.06 -19.81 -2.98
CA ASP A 215 5.18 -20.44 -1.98
C ASP A 215 4.40 -19.37 -1.18
N ASP A 216 5.06 -18.23 -0.94
CA ASP A 216 4.52 -17.07 -0.23
C ASP A 216 4.62 -15.80 -1.09
N PHE A 217 3.48 -15.19 -1.39
CA PHE A 217 3.44 -13.95 -2.15
C PHE A 217 2.15 -13.17 -1.95
N GLY A 218 2.21 -11.87 -2.21
CA GLY A 218 1.02 -11.02 -2.29
C GLY A 218 0.73 -10.58 -3.72
N LEU A 219 -0.56 -10.46 -4.06
CA LEU A 219 -1.03 -9.90 -5.32
C LEU A 219 -1.96 -8.72 -5.07
N ILE A 220 -1.88 -7.68 -5.90
CA ILE A 220 -3.01 -6.76 -6.08
C ILE A 220 -3.78 -7.22 -7.31
N HIS A 221 -5.11 -7.18 -7.25
CA HIS A 221 -5.96 -7.17 -8.44
C HIS A 221 -6.63 -5.81 -8.56
N ALA A 222 -6.28 -5.10 -9.64
CA ALA A 222 -6.84 -3.82 -10.04
C ALA A 222 -7.45 -3.95 -11.44
N THR A 223 -8.48 -3.17 -11.72
CA THR A 223 -9.23 -3.23 -12.99
C THR A 223 -9.95 -1.90 -13.20
N ASP A 224 -10.40 -1.62 -14.41
CA ASP A 224 -11.11 -0.38 -14.75
C ASP A 224 -10.29 0.85 -14.31
N VAL A 225 -9.04 0.92 -14.78
CA VAL A 225 -8.10 2.00 -14.44
C VAL A 225 -8.44 3.27 -15.21
N HIS A 226 -8.87 3.17 -16.48
CA HIS A 226 -9.31 4.26 -17.36
C HIS A 226 -8.39 5.48 -17.38
N VAL A 227 -7.07 5.28 -17.52
CA VAL A 227 -6.17 6.44 -17.64
C VAL A 227 -6.35 7.12 -18.99
N ALA A 228 -6.27 8.45 -19.01
CA ALA A 228 -6.31 9.23 -20.23
C ALA A 228 -5.66 10.60 -20.05
N ARG A 229 -5.04 11.12 -21.11
CA ARG A 229 -4.36 12.43 -21.11
C ARG A 229 -5.33 13.57 -20.84
N ARG A 230 -6.54 13.54 -21.42
CA ARG A 230 -7.54 14.61 -21.29
C ARG A 230 -7.94 14.90 -19.84
N ILE A 231 -7.91 13.90 -18.96
CA ILE A 231 -8.37 14.01 -17.56
C ILE A 231 -7.55 15.07 -16.81
N GLU A 232 -6.27 15.21 -17.13
CA GLU A 232 -5.39 16.21 -16.53
C GLU A 232 -5.81 17.66 -16.86
N SER A 233 -6.60 17.86 -17.92
CA SER A 233 -7.15 19.17 -18.28
C SER A 233 -8.45 19.52 -17.55
N TYR A 234 -9.14 18.55 -16.93
CA TYR A 234 -10.50 18.76 -16.42
C TYR A 234 -10.51 19.76 -15.26
N ARG A 235 -9.62 19.57 -14.28
CA ARG A 235 -9.52 20.45 -13.11
C ARG A 235 -9.16 21.89 -13.50
N PRO A 236 -8.14 22.16 -14.34
CA PRO A 236 -7.89 23.50 -14.87
C PRO A 236 -9.08 24.11 -15.61
N LYS A 237 -9.79 23.34 -16.45
CA LYS A 237 -10.97 23.82 -17.18
C LYS A 237 -12.12 24.20 -16.26
N LEU A 238 -12.38 23.41 -15.22
CA LEU A 238 -13.40 23.70 -14.21
C LEU A 238 -13.07 24.99 -13.45
N LEU A 239 -11.83 25.13 -12.99
CA LEU A 239 -11.39 26.35 -12.29
C LEU A 239 -11.52 27.60 -13.17
N ASN A 240 -11.06 27.51 -14.43
CA ASN A 240 -11.15 28.63 -15.39
C ASN A 240 -12.60 28.93 -15.82
N GLY A 241 -13.46 27.91 -15.83
CA GLY A 241 -14.88 28.03 -16.16
C GLY A 241 -15.77 28.44 -14.98
N GLY A 242 -15.21 28.77 -13.81
CA GLY A 242 -15.96 29.23 -12.66
C GLY A 242 -16.65 28.12 -11.84
N GLN A 243 -16.16 26.88 -11.92
CA GLN A 243 -16.68 25.70 -11.20
C GLN A 243 -15.68 25.16 -10.14
N PRO A 244 -15.37 25.91 -9.07
CA PRO A 244 -14.41 25.47 -8.05
C PRO A 244 -14.90 24.25 -7.25
N GLU A 245 -16.21 24.11 -7.02
CA GLU A 245 -16.80 22.96 -6.34
C GLU A 245 -16.74 21.69 -7.19
N GLY A 246 -16.92 21.81 -8.51
CA GLY A 246 -16.67 20.73 -9.46
C GLY A 246 -15.21 20.29 -9.44
N ALA A 247 -14.28 21.26 -9.43
CA ALA A 247 -12.86 20.97 -9.32
C ALA A 247 -12.53 20.25 -8.01
N GLU A 248 -13.05 20.68 -6.86
CA GLU A 248 -12.82 20.01 -5.57
C GLU A 248 -13.36 18.57 -5.55
N ARG A 249 -14.53 18.33 -6.15
CA ARG A 249 -15.16 17.01 -6.20
C ARG A 249 -14.54 16.04 -7.21
N LEU A 250 -13.88 16.54 -8.25
CA LEU A 250 -13.34 15.74 -9.35
C LEU A 250 -12.49 14.56 -8.85
N GLU A 251 -12.88 13.36 -9.26
CA GLU A 251 -12.15 12.12 -9.05
C GLU A 251 -11.38 11.74 -10.32
N SER A 252 -10.03 11.81 -10.27
CA SER A 252 -9.16 11.58 -11.43
C SER A 252 -8.63 10.14 -11.46
N PRO A 253 -8.97 9.33 -12.48
CA PRO A 253 -8.38 8.00 -12.68
C PRO A 253 -6.84 7.98 -12.70
N ASN A 254 -6.20 8.99 -13.29
CA ASN A 254 -4.73 9.08 -13.32
C ASN A 254 -4.16 9.23 -11.90
N ASP A 255 -4.74 10.11 -11.08
CA ASP A 255 -4.34 10.28 -9.67
C ASP A 255 -4.63 9.02 -8.84
N ARG A 256 -5.72 8.31 -9.14
CA ARG A 256 -6.07 7.04 -8.49
C ARG A 256 -5.02 5.96 -8.75
N LEU A 257 -4.51 5.87 -9.99
CA LEU A 257 -3.40 4.98 -10.31
C LEU A 257 -2.11 5.40 -9.58
N ARG A 258 -1.76 6.70 -9.56
CA ARG A 258 -0.59 7.21 -8.80
C ARG A 258 -0.68 6.81 -7.32
N ASP A 259 -1.86 6.95 -6.74
CA ASP A 259 -2.14 6.62 -5.36
C ASP A 259 -2.04 5.11 -5.07
N MET A 260 -2.51 4.26 -5.99
CA MET A 260 -2.34 2.81 -5.90
C MET A 260 -0.86 2.42 -6.03
N ILE A 261 -0.10 3.00 -6.96
CA ILE A 261 1.34 2.73 -7.15
C ILE A 261 2.09 3.00 -5.84
N ARG A 262 1.79 4.12 -5.17
CA ARG A 262 2.40 4.45 -3.88
C ARG A 262 2.06 3.42 -2.81
N ALA A 263 0.79 3.01 -2.70
CA ALA A 263 0.39 1.98 -1.75
C ALA A 263 1.04 0.62 -2.06
N ALA A 264 1.12 0.24 -3.34
CA ALA A 264 1.80 -0.97 -3.80
C ALA A 264 3.28 -0.96 -3.43
N ASN A 265 3.98 0.15 -3.64
CA ASN A 265 5.37 0.32 -3.24
C ASN A 265 5.55 0.13 -1.72
N ARG A 266 4.66 0.68 -0.90
CA ARG A 266 4.72 0.49 0.57
C ARG A 266 4.43 -0.95 1.00
N LEU A 267 3.47 -1.62 0.36
CA LEU A 267 3.19 -3.04 0.62
C LEU A 267 4.33 -3.95 0.16
N HIS A 268 5.02 -3.58 -0.91
CA HIS A 268 6.19 -4.30 -1.38
C HIS A 268 7.36 -4.15 -0.39
N GLU A 269 7.65 -2.92 0.05
CA GLU A 269 8.67 -2.61 1.05
C GLU A 269 8.43 -3.32 2.40
N SER A 270 7.16 -3.58 2.77
CA SER A 270 6.81 -4.35 3.98
C SER A 270 6.89 -5.86 3.81
N GLY A 271 7.13 -6.34 2.59
CA GLY A 271 7.15 -7.76 2.27
C GLY A 271 5.77 -8.37 1.99
N SER A 272 4.73 -7.55 1.85
CA SER A 272 3.33 -7.99 1.71
C SER A 272 2.84 -8.08 0.27
N LEU A 273 3.55 -7.49 -0.71
CA LEU A 273 3.18 -7.49 -2.13
C LEU A 273 4.35 -7.87 -3.03
N ASP A 274 4.06 -8.68 -4.05
CA ASP A 274 5.05 -9.17 -5.01
C ASP A 274 4.65 -8.95 -6.47
N ALA A 275 3.37 -8.83 -6.81
CA ALA A 275 2.93 -8.52 -8.17
C ALA A 275 1.54 -7.86 -8.21
N ILE A 276 1.19 -7.27 -9.35
CA ILE A 276 -0.12 -6.67 -9.64
C ILE A 276 -0.72 -7.35 -10.87
N LEU A 277 -2.00 -7.70 -10.80
CA LEU A 277 -2.83 -8.11 -11.93
C LEU A 277 -3.72 -6.93 -12.32
N MET A 278 -3.60 -6.45 -13.55
CA MET A 278 -4.47 -5.42 -14.13
C MET A 278 -5.33 -6.04 -15.23
N THR A 279 -6.61 -6.25 -14.97
CA THR A 279 -7.48 -7.07 -15.83
C THR A 279 -8.30 -6.28 -16.84
N GLY A 280 -7.72 -5.28 -17.51
CA GLY A 280 -8.39 -4.54 -18.57
C GLY A 280 -8.95 -3.18 -18.16
N ASP A 281 -9.41 -2.46 -19.19
CA ASP A 281 -9.75 -1.04 -19.16
C ASP A 281 -8.62 -0.24 -18.51
N LEU A 282 -7.42 -0.47 -19.03
CA LEU A 282 -6.19 0.18 -18.59
C LEU A 282 -6.22 1.65 -18.96
N ILE A 283 -6.60 1.93 -20.21
CA ILE A 283 -6.83 3.26 -20.77
C ILE A 283 -8.31 3.45 -21.04
N ASP A 284 -8.76 4.70 -21.07
CA ASP A 284 -10.17 5.01 -21.37
C ASP A 284 -10.50 4.83 -22.87
N PHE A 285 -9.52 5.10 -23.73
CA PHE A 285 -9.50 4.94 -25.20
C PHE A 285 -8.07 5.21 -25.70
N GLU A 286 -7.75 4.80 -26.92
CA GLU A 286 -6.39 4.83 -27.46
C GLU A 286 -5.87 6.25 -27.74
N PHE A 287 -6.58 7.07 -28.49
CA PHE A 287 -6.05 8.33 -29.01
C PHE A 287 -6.97 9.52 -28.74
N GLU A 288 -6.40 10.59 -28.20
CA GLU A 288 -7.08 11.88 -28.12
C GLU A 288 -7.33 12.49 -29.52
N SER A 289 -8.21 13.48 -29.61
CA SER A 289 -8.57 14.10 -30.90
C SER A 289 -7.40 14.79 -31.61
N ASP A 290 -6.41 15.25 -30.85
CA ASP A 290 -5.18 15.90 -31.32
C ASP A 290 -3.98 14.94 -31.37
N ASP A 291 -4.16 13.66 -31.01
CA ASP A 291 -3.11 12.66 -31.15
C ASP A 291 -2.95 12.22 -32.60
N ARG A 292 -1.71 11.84 -32.93
CA ARG A 292 -1.44 11.12 -34.16
C ARG A 292 -1.76 9.63 -34.00
N ARG A 293 -2.40 9.06 -35.02
CA ARG A 293 -2.84 7.65 -35.06
C ARG A 293 -1.70 6.63 -35.15
N ASP A 294 -0.50 7.07 -35.49
CA ASP A 294 0.70 6.23 -35.48
C ASP A 294 1.55 6.44 -34.21
N GLY A 295 1.04 7.17 -33.21
CA GLY A 295 1.66 7.35 -31.90
C GLY A 295 1.31 6.25 -30.89
N LEU A 296 1.62 6.49 -29.62
CA LEU A 296 1.25 5.61 -28.50
C LEU A 296 -0.07 5.99 -27.82
N GLY A 297 -0.58 7.19 -28.07
CA GLY A 297 -1.79 7.71 -27.42
C GLY A 297 -1.76 7.57 -25.89
N ASN A 298 -2.88 7.17 -25.30
CA ASN A 298 -3.02 6.98 -23.85
C ASN A 298 -2.23 5.79 -23.29
N TYR A 299 -1.75 4.86 -24.11
CA TYR A 299 -0.78 3.86 -23.63
C TYR A 299 0.54 4.50 -23.21
N LYS A 300 0.91 5.66 -23.78
CA LYS A 300 2.05 6.45 -23.27
C LYS A 300 1.79 6.93 -21.85
N VAL A 301 0.60 7.47 -21.59
CA VAL A 301 0.18 7.96 -20.27
C VAL A 301 0.24 6.83 -19.25
N LEU A 302 -0.35 5.67 -19.56
CA LEU A 302 -0.26 4.48 -18.70
C LEU A 302 1.20 4.12 -18.37
N ARG A 303 2.05 4.06 -19.40
CA ARG A 303 3.46 3.68 -19.23
C ARG A 303 4.21 4.71 -18.38
N ASP A 304 4.00 6.00 -18.63
CA ASP A 304 4.68 7.06 -17.91
C ASP A 304 4.21 7.17 -16.46
N LEU A 305 2.94 6.86 -16.16
CA LEU A 305 2.43 6.72 -14.79
C LEU A 305 3.13 5.57 -14.05
N LEU A 306 3.24 4.38 -14.67
CA LEU A 306 3.93 3.22 -14.08
C LEU A 306 5.42 3.49 -13.84
N LEU A 307 6.04 4.29 -14.72
CA LEU A 307 7.45 4.70 -14.63
C LEU A 307 7.67 5.91 -13.70
N GLY A 308 6.61 6.48 -13.13
CA GLY A 308 6.68 7.67 -12.29
C GLY A 308 7.14 8.94 -13.03
N ARG A 309 6.96 8.99 -14.36
CA ARG A 309 7.37 10.08 -15.25
C ARG A 309 6.26 11.09 -15.54
N ASP A 310 5.02 10.77 -15.20
CA ASP A 310 3.85 11.61 -15.43
C ASP A 310 3.33 12.21 -14.10
N PRO A 311 3.84 13.39 -13.68
CA PRO A 311 3.43 14.02 -12.43
C PRO A 311 2.00 14.55 -12.50
N SER A 312 1.30 14.54 -11.37
CA SER A 312 0.00 15.21 -11.25
C SER A 312 0.15 16.71 -11.55
N PRO A 313 -0.67 17.31 -12.44
CA PRO A 313 -0.52 18.69 -12.92
C PRO A 313 -0.46 19.72 -11.80
N ASP A 314 -1.24 19.51 -10.73
CA ASP A 314 -1.37 20.43 -9.61
C ASP A 314 -0.56 19.94 -8.38
N ALA A 315 0.30 18.93 -8.56
CA ALA A 315 1.07 18.26 -7.51
C ALA A 315 0.21 17.78 -6.31
N THR A 316 -1.08 17.53 -6.54
CA THR A 316 -2.03 17.01 -5.54
C THR A 316 -1.62 15.61 -5.07
N VAL A 317 -1.08 14.81 -5.99
CA VAL A 317 -0.57 13.46 -5.74
C VAL A 317 0.87 13.35 -6.21
N ALA A 318 1.76 12.89 -5.31
CA ALA A 318 3.14 12.59 -5.66
C ALA A 318 3.21 11.41 -6.64
N SER A 319 4.17 11.44 -7.57
CA SER A 319 4.44 10.30 -8.46
C SER A 319 5.62 9.48 -7.94
N GLU A 320 5.49 8.16 -8.02
CA GLU A 320 6.55 7.20 -7.70
C GLU A 320 6.63 6.19 -8.85
N GLU A 321 7.84 5.75 -9.21
CA GLU A 321 8.00 4.59 -10.09
C GLU A 321 7.51 3.32 -9.36
N LEU A 322 6.74 2.48 -10.05
CA LEU A 322 6.26 1.22 -9.51
C LEU A 322 7.41 0.23 -9.31
N LYS A 323 7.49 -0.38 -8.11
CA LYS A 323 8.59 -1.28 -7.72
C LYS A 323 8.26 -2.77 -7.84
N VAL A 324 7.02 -3.10 -8.20
CA VAL A 324 6.54 -4.49 -8.37
C VAL A 324 6.15 -4.74 -9.83
N PRO A 325 6.30 -5.99 -10.32
CA PRO A 325 5.85 -6.36 -11.65
C PRO A 325 4.33 -6.22 -11.79
N VAL A 326 3.88 -5.83 -12.98
CA VAL A 326 2.47 -5.78 -13.37
C VAL A 326 2.20 -6.74 -14.52
N PHE A 327 1.09 -7.47 -14.43
CA PHE A 327 0.58 -8.35 -15.47
C PHE A 327 -0.73 -7.79 -16.00
N THR A 328 -0.76 -7.43 -17.27
CA THR A 328 -1.90 -6.74 -17.89
C THR A 328 -2.60 -7.61 -18.94
N ILE A 329 -3.91 -7.44 -19.07
CA ILE A 329 -4.72 -7.80 -20.24
C ILE A 329 -5.59 -6.61 -20.64
N LEU A 330 -6.27 -6.74 -21.78
CA LEU A 330 -7.12 -5.71 -22.34
C LEU A 330 -8.56 -5.86 -21.84
N GLY A 331 -9.22 -4.73 -21.66
CA GLY A 331 -10.66 -4.57 -21.56
C GLY A 331 -11.21 -3.88 -22.80
N ASN A 332 -12.52 -3.69 -22.87
CA ASN A 332 -13.18 -3.15 -24.05
C ASN A 332 -12.84 -1.68 -24.33
N HIS A 333 -12.56 -0.86 -23.30
CA HIS A 333 -12.08 0.52 -23.46
C HIS A 333 -10.69 0.60 -24.09
N ASP A 334 -9.84 -0.38 -23.83
CA ASP A 334 -8.52 -0.45 -24.43
C ASP A 334 -8.58 -0.65 -25.97
N TYR A 335 -9.70 -1.20 -26.45
CA TYR A 335 -9.97 -1.35 -27.88
C TYR A 335 -10.54 -0.10 -28.54
N ARG A 336 -11.11 0.83 -27.79
CA ARG A 336 -11.82 1.99 -28.33
C ARG A 336 -10.79 3.02 -28.80
N ARG A 337 -10.87 3.45 -30.06
CA ARG A 337 -9.87 4.38 -30.65
C ARG A 337 -10.04 5.82 -30.20
N ASN A 338 -11.29 6.24 -29.98
CA ASN A 338 -11.67 7.64 -29.93
C ASN A 338 -12.24 8.05 -28.57
N PRO A 339 -12.12 9.34 -28.20
CA PRO A 339 -12.64 9.86 -26.95
C PRO A 339 -14.18 9.86 -26.92
N TYR A 340 -14.72 9.60 -25.73
CA TYR A 340 -16.15 9.75 -25.43
C TYR A 340 -16.51 11.17 -25.04
N GLN A 341 -17.74 11.57 -25.31
CA GLN A 341 -18.29 12.76 -24.66
C GLN A 341 -18.62 12.44 -23.19
N LEU A 342 -18.33 13.39 -22.29
CA LEU A 342 -18.78 13.35 -20.90
C LEU A 342 -20.30 13.45 -20.80
N PHE A 343 -20.91 14.25 -21.68
CA PHE A 343 -22.36 14.41 -21.79
C PHE A 343 -22.76 14.63 -23.26
N ALA A 344 -23.67 13.82 -23.78
CA ALA A 344 -24.20 13.93 -25.14
C ALA A 344 -25.49 13.12 -25.36
N ASN A 345 -26.29 13.50 -26.34
CA ASN A 345 -27.40 12.69 -26.86
C ASN A 345 -27.03 12.16 -28.24
N ALA A 346 -27.21 10.87 -28.49
CA ALA A 346 -26.95 10.28 -29.81
C ALA A 346 -28.23 9.68 -30.41
N ASN A 347 -28.55 10.03 -31.66
CA ASN A 347 -29.63 9.40 -32.42
C ASN A 347 -29.06 8.65 -33.63
N ILE A 348 -29.17 7.32 -33.64
CA ILE A 348 -28.63 6.46 -34.71
C ILE A 348 -29.78 5.59 -35.27
N GLY A 349 -30.66 6.20 -36.07
CA GLY A 349 -31.70 5.46 -36.81
C GLY A 349 -32.72 4.76 -35.90
N PRO A 350 -32.89 3.42 -35.96
CA PRO A 350 -33.83 2.69 -35.09
C PRO A 350 -33.45 2.72 -33.61
N ILE A 351 -32.25 3.23 -33.28
CA ILE A 351 -31.77 3.46 -31.92
C ILE A 351 -32.06 4.92 -31.58
N SER A 352 -33.27 5.19 -31.06
CA SER A 352 -33.72 6.52 -30.69
C SER A 352 -33.09 6.97 -29.37
N VAL A 353 -32.31 8.06 -29.42
CA VAL A 353 -31.77 8.85 -28.29
C VAL A 353 -31.16 8.01 -27.18
N LEU A 354 -29.85 7.79 -27.27
CA LEU A 354 -29.03 7.31 -26.17
C LEU A 354 -28.43 8.50 -25.44
N ASP A 355 -28.80 8.67 -24.17
CA ASP A 355 -28.17 9.62 -23.26
C ASP A 355 -26.79 9.06 -22.86
N ILE A 356 -25.74 9.80 -23.18
CA ILE A 356 -24.35 9.50 -22.81
C ILE A 356 -24.04 10.33 -21.56
N ASP A 357 -24.07 9.68 -20.40
CA ASP A 357 -23.85 10.32 -19.09
C ASP A 357 -22.58 9.79 -18.41
N GLN A 358 -21.41 10.25 -18.84
CA GLN A 358 -20.12 9.77 -18.35
C GLN A 358 -19.50 10.68 -17.27
N TYR A 359 -19.96 11.92 -17.13
CA TYR A 359 -19.44 12.87 -16.14
C TYR A 359 -19.60 12.37 -14.69
N GLU A 360 -20.64 11.59 -14.40
CA GLU A 360 -20.92 11.04 -13.07
C GLU A 360 -19.80 10.12 -12.58
N ASN A 361 -19.14 9.42 -13.51
CA ASN A 361 -18.04 8.51 -13.21
C ASN A 361 -16.81 9.23 -12.65
N PHE A 362 -16.72 10.55 -12.86
CA PHE A 362 -15.68 11.44 -12.34
C PHE A 362 -16.12 12.26 -11.13
N ASN A 363 -17.30 11.97 -10.57
CA ASN A 363 -17.92 12.70 -9.44
C ASN A 363 -18.37 14.13 -9.80
N LEU A 364 -18.65 14.37 -11.08
CA LEU A 364 -19.06 15.67 -11.60
C LEU A 364 -20.59 15.76 -11.74
N ILE A 365 -21.09 16.96 -12.04
CA ILE A 365 -22.48 17.20 -12.46
C ILE A 365 -22.54 17.61 -13.95
N GLU A 366 -23.72 17.67 -14.53
CA GLU A 366 -23.90 18.02 -15.96
C GLU A 366 -23.31 19.41 -16.27
N GLU A 367 -23.47 20.38 -15.38
CA GLU A 367 -22.92 21.74 -15.55
C GLU A 367 -21.39 21.73 -15.65
N ASP A 368 -20.72 20.86 -14.90
CA ASP A 368 -19.27 20.66 -14.97
C ASP A 368 -18.86 20.06 -16.32
N ALA A 369 -19.65 19.10 -16.82
CA ALA A 369 -19.42 18.45 -18.11
C ALA A 369 -19.47 19.47 -19.26
N PHE A 370 -20.45 20.38 -19.27
CA PHE A 370 -20.51 21.45 -20.27
C PHE A 370 -19.29 22.37 -20.25
N VAL A 371 -18.79 22.71 -19.06
CA VAL A 371 -17.58 23.53 -18.90
C VAL A 371 -16.35 22.80 -19.44
N ILE A 372 -16.18 21.52 -19.14
CA ILE A 372 -15.02 20.73 -19.60
C ILE A 372 -15.03 20.52 -21.12
N GLN A 373 -16.22 20.24 -21.69
CA GLN A 373 -16.39 19.99 -23.12
C GLN A 373 -16.39 21.29 -23.94
N GLY A 374 -16.66 22.44 -23.31
CA GLY A 374 -16.71 23.75 -23.98
C GLY A 374 -17.91 23.93 -24.92
N ARG A 375 -18.94 23.08 -24.79
CA ARG A 375 -20.17 23.11 -25.60
C ARG A 375 -21.40 22.88 -24.72
N ARG A 376 -22.53 23.50 -25.06
CA ARG A 376 -23.82 23.33 -24.37
C ARG A 376 -24.84 22.49 -25.14
N GLU A 377 -24.62 22.26 -26.44
CA GLU A 377 -25.48 21.39 -27.25
C GLU A 377 -25.02 19.93 -27.09
N PRO A 378 -25.88 19.03 -26.57
CA PRO A 378 -25.51 17.63 -26.32
C PRO A 378 -25.64 16.75 -27.57
N ASP A 379 -26.43 17.15 -28.56
CA ASP A 379 -26.81 16.28 -29.68
C ASP A 379 -25.61 16.00 -30.61
N LEU A 380 -25.36 14.71 -30.84
CA LEU A 380 -24.39 14.19 -31.78
C LEU A 380 -25.08 13.76 -33.07
N SER A 381 -24.45 14.06 -34.21
CA SER A 381 -24.80 13.40 -35.46
C SER A 381 -24.54 11.89 -35.37
N PRO A 382 -25.26 11.05 -36.15
CA PRO A 382 -25.01 9.61 -36.17
C PRO A 382 -23.53 9.27 -36.43
N GLY A 383 -22.88 10.02 -37.31
CA GLY A 383 -21.46 9.85 -37.60
C GLY A 383 -20.54 10.19 -36.42
N GLU A 384 -20.85 11.23 -35.63
CA GLU A 384 -20.12 11.55 -34.40
C GLU A 384 -20.26 10.46 -33.34
N ALA A 385 -21.48 9.94 -33.14
CA ALA A 385 -21.74 8.88 -32.19
C ALA A 385 -21.05 7.55 -32.59
N LEU A 386 -21.13 7.18 -33.87
CA LEU A 386 -20.47 5.98 -34.41
C LEU A 386 -18.94 6.07 -34.32
N ARG A 387 -18.35 7.27 -34.46
CA ARG A 387 -16.89 7.44 -34.32
C ARG A 387 -16.38 7.07 -32.93
N MET A 388 -17.18 7.26 -31.87
CA MET A 388 -16.78 6.89 -30.51
C MET A 388 -16.63 5.36 -30.37
N LEU A 389 -17.42 4.58 -31.11
CA LEU A 389 -17.44 3.12 -31.02
C LEU A 389 -16.37 2.42 -31.88
N VAL A 390 -15.57 3.18 -32.64
CA VAL A 390 -14.53 2.60 -33.51
C VAL A 390 -13.50 1.86 -32.67
N VAL A 391 -13.23 0.61 -33.02
CA VAL A 391 -12.29 -0.24 -32.30
C VAL A 391 -11.01 -0.55 -33.08
N ASP A 392 -9.86 -0.52 -32.41
CA ASP A 392 -8.60 -1.01 -32.96
C ASP A 392 -8.41 -2.49 -32.65
N LYS A 393 -8.73 -3.37 -33.60
CA LYS A 393 -8.51 -4.83 -33.43
C LYS A 393 -7.03 -5.19 -33.40
N GLY A 394 -6.16 -4.33 -33.93
CA GLY A 394 -4.71 -4.55 -34.05
C GLY A 394 -3.95 -4.42 -32.73
N GLN A 395 -4.36 -3.50 -31.86
CA GLN A 395 -3.76 -3.22 -30.56
C GLN A 395 -2.23 -3.16 -30.67
N GLU A 396 -1.72 -2.47 -31.69
CA GLU A 396 -0.29 -2.45 -31.98
C GLU A 396 0.48 -1.69 -30.90
N ALA A 397 -0.05 -0.56 -30.41
CA ALA A 397 0.56 0.19 -29.31
C ALA A 397 0.71 -0.67 -28.04
N TYR A 398 -0.36 -1.40 -27.66
CA TYR A 398 -0.32 -2.33 -26.53
C TYR A 398 0.68 -3.47 -26.76
N THR A 399 0.56 -4.18 -27.89
CA THR A 399 1.35 -5.40 -28.15
C THR A 399 2.84 -5.14 -28.41
N ARG A 400 3.21 -3.91 -28.77
CA ARG A 400 4.61 -3.51 -28.99
C ARG A 400 5.26 -2.91 -27.75
N PHE A 401 4.51 -2.20 -26.89
CA PHE A 401 5.11 -1.38 -25.82
C PHE A 401 4.62 -1.68 -24.40
N VAL A 402 3.49 -2.38 -24.25
CA VAL A 402 2.93 -2.71 -22.93
C VAL A 402 3.03 -4.21 -22.65
N CYS A 403 2.42 -5.05 -23.48
CA CYS A 403 2.39 -6.50 -23.26
C CYS A 403 2.33 -7.26 -24.58
N ASP A 404 3.29 -8.16 -24.82
CA ASP A 404 3.50 -8.83 -26.12
C ASP A 404 2.44 -9.89 -26.45
N GLN A 405 1.52 -10.17 -25.52
CA GLN A 405 0.46 -11.15 -25.68
C GLN A 405 -0.84 -10.64 -25.07
N ARG A 406 -1.97 -11.00 -25.68
CA ARG A 406 -3.30 -10.64 -25.18
C ARG A 406 -3.87 -11.66 -24.19
N SER A 407 -3.58 -12.95 -24.41
CA SER A 407 -3.86 -14.03 -23.46
C SER A 407 -2.60 -14.85 -23.20
N TYR A 408 -2.32 -15.16 -21.94
CA TYR A 408 -1.11 -15.87 -21.53
C TYR A 408 -1.22 -16.47 -20.12
N VAL A 409 -0.26 -17.32 -19.76
CA VAL A 409 -0.14 -17.93 -18.44
C VAL A 409 1.17 -17.47 -17.79
N VAL A 410 1.09 -17.06 -16.53
CA VAL A 410 2.24 -16.76 -15.68
C VAL A 410 2.47 -17.92 -14.71
N SER A 411 3.69 -18.44 -14.70
CA SER A 411 4.11 -19.51 -13.79
C SER A 411 4.81 -18.93 -12.57
N LEU A 412 4.23 -19.13 -11.38
CA LEU A 412 4.77 -18.66 -10.10
C LEU A 412 5.04 -19.86 -9.19
N GLY A 413 6.17 -20.54 -9.43
CA GLY A 413 6.47 -21.81 -8.75
C GLY A 413 5.41 -22.88 -9.07
N ARG A 414 4.72 -23.38 -8.04
CA ARG A 414 3.61 -24.33 -8.18
C ARG A 414 2.33 -23.67 -8.70
N ASN A 415 2.19 -22.36 -8.55
CA ASN A 415 0.98 -21.60 -8.85
C ASN A 415 0.93 -21.17 -10.32
N ARG A 416 -0.28 -20.93 -10.82
CA ARG A 416 -0.54 -20.39 -12.17
C ARG A 416 -1.47 -19.20 -12.09
N ILE A 417 -1.16 -18.17 -12.89
CA ILE A 417 -2.07 -17.06 -13.18
C ILE A 417 -2.39 -17.13 -14.66
N VAL A 418 -3.67 -17.25 -15.00
CA VAL A 418 -4.15 -17.32 -16.38
C VAL A 418 -4.80 -15.99 -16.72
N MET A 419 -4.24 -15.25 -17.66
CA MET A 419 -4.70 -13.91 -18.04
C MET A 419 -5.32 -14.00 -19.44
N LEU A 420 -6.62 -13.73 -19.59
CA LEU A 420 -7.36 -13.96 -20.84
C LEU A 420 -8.06 -12.68 -21.34
N ASP A 421 -7.84 -12.36 -22.61
CA ASP A 421 -8.46 -11.22 -23.29
C ASP A 421 -9.93 -11.50 -23.65
N THR A 422 -10.85 -10.75 -23.04
CA THR A 422 -12.29 -10.84 -23.33
C THR A 422 -12.73 -9.93 -24.48
N ARG A 423 -11.79 -9.24 -25.12
CA ARG A 423 -11.96 -8.43 -26.33
C ARG A 423 -12.92 -7.24 -26.14
N TYR A 424 -13.21 -6.59 -27.27
CA TYR A 424 -14.02 -5.38 -27.40
C TYR A 424 -15.53 -5.63 -27.31
N ASP A 425 -16.29 -4.54 -27.35
CA ASP A 425 -17.75 -4.51 -27.25
C ASP A 425 -18.44 -5.47 -28.25
N ALA A 426 -19.44 -6.20 -27.77
CA ALA A 426 -20.37 -6.96 -28.59
C ALA A 426 -21.46 -6.05 -29.16
N GLY A 427 -22.11 -6.46 -30.25
CA GLY A 427 -23.17 -5.66 -30.88
C GLY A 427 -22.67 -4.51 -31.78
N LEU A 428 -21.36 -4.37 -31.98
CA LEU A 428 -20.81 -3.38 -32.90
C LEU A 428 -21.29 -3.61 -34.35
N PRO A 429 -21.66 -2.55 -35.10
CA PRO A 429 -22.03 -2.67 -36.51
C PRO A 429 -20.91 -3.30 -37.36
N LYS A 430 -21.27 -4.16 -38.32
CA LYS A 430 -20.30 -4.99 -39.09
C LYS A 430 -19.24 -4.18 -39.84
N GLY A 431 -19.53 -2.94 -40.23
CA GLY A 431 -18.61 -2.04 -40.93
C GLY A 431 -17.76 -1.13 -40.03
N LEU A 432 -17.94 -1.18 -38.70
CA LEU A 432 -17.32 -0.23 -37.77
C LEU A 432 -15.87 -0.60 -37.40
N ILE A 433 -15.04 -0.80 -38.42
CA ILE A 433 -13.68 -1.36 -38.33
C ILE A 433 -12.62 -0.33 -38.76
N SER A 434 -13.04 0.80 -39.33
CA SER A 434 -12.17 1.91 -39.76
C SER A 434 -12.89 3.26 -39.69
N GLU A 435 -12.13 4.36 -39.63
CA GLU A 435 -12.66 5.74 -39.68
C GLU A 435 -13.24 6.11 -41.06
N ASP A 436 -13.03 5.25 -42.07
CA ASP A 436 -13.49 5.45 -43.44
C ASP A 436 -15.01 5.19 -43.57
N ALA A 437 -15.67 6.08 -44.31
CA ALA A 437 -17.10 6.39 -44.25
C ALA A 437 -18.06 5.37 -44.89
N GLU A 438 -17.95 4.08 -44.57
CA GLU A 438 -18.94 3.05 -44.96
C GLU A 438 -19.71 2.48 -43.75
N GLY A 439 -19.73 3.19 -42.62
CA GLY A 439 -20.47 2.79 -41.42
C GLY A 439 -21.99 3.03 -41.49
N LEU A 440 -22.48 3.77 -42.49
CA LEU A 440 -23.89 4.16 -42.59
C LEU A 440 -24.78 3.11 -43.27
N GLU A 441 -24.22 2.19 -44.09
CA GLU A 441 -25.00 1.21 -44.87
C GLU A 441 -25.25 -0.13 -44.13
N ALA A 442 -24.71 -0.33 -42.92
CA ALA A 442 -24.73 -1.63 -42.24
C ALA A 442 -25.57 -1.68 -40.94
N LEU A 443 -26.79 -1.11 -40.95
CA LEU A 443 -27.76 -1.24 -39.87
C LEU A 443 -28.69 -2.47 -40.01
N GLU A 444 -28.47 -3.35 -40.99
CA GLU A 444 -29.28 -4.57 -41.17
C GLU A 444 -28.72 -5.78 -40.39
N GLY A 445 -29.56 -6.36 -39.52
CA GLY A 445 -29.30 -7.65 -38.84
C GLY A 445 -28.71 -7.54 -37.42
N ILE A 446 -28.94 -6.42 -36.75
CA ILE A 446 -28.42 -6.11 -35.41
C ILE A 446 -29.37 -6.67 -34.32
N SER A 447 -28.84 -7.37 -33.31
CA SER A 447 -29.64 -7.73 -32.11
C SER A 447 -29.90 -6.46 -31.27
N ALA A 448 -31.15 -6.25 -30.88
CA ALA A 448 -31.56 -5.03 -30.17
C ALA A 448 -30.85 -4.88 -28.80
N ASP A 449 -30.61 -5.99 -28.11
CA ASP A 449 -30.13 -5.99 -26.72
C ASP A 449 -28.65 -5.56 -26.58
N ASP A 450 -27.74 -6.14 -27.38
CA ASP A 450 -26.31 -5.80 -27.28
C ASP A 450 -26.04 -4.37 -27.78
N THR A 451 -26.77 -3.95 -28.80
CA THR A 451 -26.56 -2.66 -29.47
C THR A 451 -27.11 -1.50 -28.67
N GLY A 452 -28.24 -1.71 -27.97
CA GLY A 452 -28.80 -0.72 -27.05
C GLY A 452 -27.87 -0.40 -25.87
N GLN A 453 -26.86 -1.24 -25.60
CA GLN A 453 -25.94 -1.08 -24.48
C GLN A 453 -24.56 -0.51 -24.85
N LEU A 454 -24.27 -0.26 -26.13
CA LEU A 454 -22.94 0.17 -26.59
C LEU A 454 -22.43 1.48 -25.94
N PHE A 455 -23.35 2.39 -25.62
CA PHE A 455 -23.06 3.66 -24.96
C PHE A 455 -23.37 3.64 -23.45
N SER A 456 -23.82 2.50 -22.93
CA SER A 456 -23.99 2.30 -21.50
C SER A 456 -22.64 2.13 -20.81
N GLY A 457 -22.62 2.22 -19.48
CA GLY A 457 -21.38 2.08 -18.69
C GLY A 457 -20.79 0.67 -18.60
N SER A 458 -21.47 -0.37 -19.10
CA SER A 458 -20.99 -1.77 -19.04
C SER A 458 -21.57 -2.63 -20.18
N PRO A 459 -21.24 -2.36 -21.46
CA PRO A 459 -21.74 -3.12 -22.61
C PRO A 459 -21.32 -4.60 -22.56
N ASN A 460 -22.04 -5.51 -23.21
CA ASN A 460 -21.51 -6.86 -23.38
C ASN A 460 -20.21 -6.85 -24.19
N VAL A 461 -19.30 -7.80 -23.93
CA VAL A 461 -18.04 -7.95 -24.69
C VAL A 461 -18.05 -9.24 -25.48
N LEU A 462 -17.28 -9.31 -26.58
CA LEU A 462 -17.23 -10.52 -27.43
C LEU A 462 -16.75 -11.78 -26.69
N GLY A 463 -16.01 -11.60 -25.59
CA GLY A 463 -15.53 -12.69 -24.75
C GLY A 463 -14.29 -13.38 -25.28
N ILE A 464 -13.87 -14.43 -24.58
CA ILE A 464 -12.70 -15.25 -24.96
C ILE A 464 -12.95 -16.08 -26.23
N VAL A 465 -11.91 -16.74 -26.75
CA VAL A 465 -12.00 -17.68 -27.88
C VAL A 465 -11.51 -19.09 -27.51
N ASP A 466 -11.73 -20.09 -28.36
CA ASP A 466 -11.34 -21.49 -28.09
C ASP A 466 -9.87 -21.67 -27.71
N ARG A 467 -8.97 -20.89 -28.30
CA ARG A 467 -7.55 -20.91 -27.95
C ARG A 467 -7.30 -20.51 -26.48
N ASP A 468 -8.11 -19.62 -25.93
CA ASP A 468 -8.02 -19.21 -24.53
C ASP A 468 -8.50 -20.32 -23.59
N LEU A 469 -9.53 -21.08 -24.00
CA LEU A 469 -9.95 -22.29 -23.29
C LEU A 469 -8.84 -23.34 -23.26
N ASP A 470 -8.11 -23.52 -24.37
CA ASP A 470 -6.97 -24.43 -24.42
C ASP A 470 -5.81 -23.97 -23.52
N LEU A 471 -5.55 -22.66 -23.45
CA LEU A 471 -4.58 -22.08 -22.52
C LEU A 471 -4.98 -22.33 -21.06
N LEU A 472 -6.24 -22.09 -20.71
CA LEU A 472 -6.77 -22.35 -19.37
C LEU A 472 -6.69 -23.84 -19.02
N ARG A 473 -7.14 -24.72 -19.91
CA ARG A 473 -7.08 -26.18 -19.70
C ARG A 473 -5.64 -26.63 -19.46
N GLY A 474 -4.72 -26.17 -20.29
CA GLY A 474 -3.29 -26.44 -20.13
C GLY A 474 -2.75 -25.95 -18.78
N ALA A 475 -3.16 -24.77 -18.32
CA ALA A 475 -2.75 -24.26 -17.01
C ALA A 475 -3.31 -25.11 -15.86
N LEU A 476 -4.59 -25.49 -15.91
CA LEU A 476 -5.23 -26.34 -14.90
C LEU A 476 -4.54 -27.71 -14.84
N ASP A 477 -4.27 -28.33 -15.98
CA ASP A 477 -3.65 -29.66 -16.08
C ASP A 477 -2.17 -29.68 -15.68
N GLN A 478 -1.43 -28.59 -15.94
CA GLN A 478 0.01 -28.48 -15.66
C GLN A 478 0.32 -27.86 -14.29
N THR A 479 -0.71 -27.49 -13.52
CA THR A 479 -0.52 -26.97 -12.16
C THR A 479 -0.11 -28.12 -11.26
N VAL A 480 1.02 -27.94 -10.57
CA VAL A 480 1.50 -28.92 -9.59
C VAL A 480 0.49 -29.02 -8.45
N GLU A 481 0.23 -30.23 -7.96
CA GLU A 481 -0.67 -30.49 -6.82
C GLU A 481 -0.44 -29.47 -5.69
N GLY A 482 -1.49 -28.91 -5.09
CA GLY A 482 -1.39 -27.91 -4.02
C GLY A 482 -0.99 -26.48 -4.46
N GLY A 483 -0.72 -26.22 -5.74
CA GLY A 483 -0.58 -24.85 -6.27
C GLY A 483 -1.94 -24.14 -6.41
N ALA A 484 -2.00 -22.81 -6.34
CA ALA A 484 -3.21 -22.05 -6.67
C ALA A 484 -3.33 -21.78 -8.18
N VAL A 485 -4.56 -21.75 -8.71
CA VAL A 485 -4.88 -21.30 -10.07
C VAL A 485 -5.81 -20.09 -9.99
N ILE A 486 -5.29 -18.94 -10.40
CA ILE A 486 -6.00 -17.67 -10.45
C ILE A 486 -6.23 -17.29 -11.91
N VAL A 487 -7.46 -16.97 -12.29
CA VAL A 487 -7.82 -16.57 -13.65
C VAL A 487 -8.19 -15.09 -13.64
N GLY A 488 -7.56 -14.27 -14.49
CA GLY A 488 -7.90 -12.88 -14.73
C GLY A 488 -8.55 -12.71 -16.10
N VAL A 489 -9.72 -12.10 -16.13
CA VAL A 489 -10.49 -11.71 -17.33
C VAL A 489 -11.01 -10.29 -17.12
N HIS A 490 -11.27 -9.51 -18.17
CA HIS A 490 -11.95 -8.22 -18.01
C HIS A 490 -13.47 -8.41 -17.90
N GLY A 491 -14.06 -8.87 -19.01
CA GLY A 491 -15.47 -9.17 -19.14
C GLY A 491 -15.89 -10.31 -18.20
N PRO A 492 -16.77 -10.05 -17.22
CA PRO A 492 -17.19 -11.07 -16.27
C PRO A 492 -17.96 -12.19 -16.98
N PRO A 493 -17.86 -13.44 -16.51
CA PRO A 493 -18.65 -14.55 -17.06
C PRO A 493 -20.10 -14.55 -16.55
N ILE A 494 -20.40 -13.80 -15.49
CA ILE A 494 -21.68 -13.73 -14.82
C ILE A 494 -21.86 -12.30 -14.33
N ASP A 495 -22.97 -11.66 -14.68
CA ASP A 495 -23.33 -10.36 -14.13
C ASP A 495 -24.85 -10.13 -14.10
N ILE A 496 -25.37 -9.72 -12.94
CA ILE A 496 -26.80 -9.61 -12.68
C ILE A 496 -27.40 -8.40 -13.44
N LYS A 497 -28.49 -8.66 -14.16
CA LYS A 497 -29.21 -7.66 -14.97
C LYS A 497 -29.72 -6.48 -14.15
N GLY A 498 -29.67 -5.30 -14.76
CA GLY A 498 -30.24 -4.06 -14.23
C GLY A 498 -29.33 -3.28 -13.28
N GLY A 499 -28.16 -3.82 -12.93
CA GLY A 499 -27.24 -3.18 -11.98
C GLY A 499 -27.81 -3.09 -10.56
N GLU A 500 -28.79 -3.94 -10.23
CA GLU A 500 -29.26 -4.10 -8.86
C GLU A 500 -28.25 -4.93 -8.07
N TYR A 501 -28.18 -4.72 -6.74
CA TYR A 501 -27.34 -5.48 -5.82
C TYR A 501 -28.19 -6.21 -4.77
N PRO A 502 -28.89 -7.29 -5.16
CA PRO A 502 -29.91 -7.85 -4.31
C PRO A 502 -29.30 -8.50 -3.07
N TRP A 503 -29.42 -7.82 -1.94
CA TRP A 503 -28.99 -8.36 -0.65
C TRP A 503 -29.60 -9.71 -0.32
N PHE A 504 -30.79 -9.96 -0.82
CA PHE A 504 -31.53 -11.20 -0.67
C PHE A 504 -31.02 -12.34 -1.56
N PHE A 505 -30.03 -12.10 -2.43
CA PHE A 505 -29.28 -13.16 -3.10
C PHE A 505 -28.19 -13.78 -2.23
N ARG A 506 -27.89 -13.15 -1.08
CA ARG A 506 -26.90 -13.67 -0.15
C ARG A 506 -27.31 -15.04 0.38
N GLU A 507 -26.38 -15.99 0.30
CA GLU A 507 -26.54 -17.36 0.83
C GLU A 507 -26.95 -17.35 2.31
N THR A 508 -26.42 -16.40 3.09
CA THR A 508 -26.78 -16.12 4.49
C THR A 508 -28.29 -15.89 4.69
N LEU A 509 -28.99 -15.35 3.69
CA LEU A 509 -30.37 -14.88 3.80
C LEU A 509 -31.34 -15.72 2.98
N ARG A 510 -30.86 -16.46 1.98
CA ARG A 510 -31.69 -17.17 1.02
C ARG A 510 -32.62 -18.22 1.64
N THR A 511 -32.26 -18.80 2.77
CA THR A 511 -33.10 -19.79 3.48
C THR A 511 -34.28 -19.16 4.24
N ARG A 512 -34.41 -17.82 4.23
CA ARG A 512 -35.43 -17.09 5.00
C ARG A 512 -36.72 -16.88 4.20
N PRO A 513 -37.91 -17.11 4.78
CA PRO A 513 -39.19 -16.95 4.08
C PRO A 513 -39.44 -15.54 3.53
N GLU A 514 -38.91 -14.50 4.18
CA GLU A 514 -39.12 -13.10 3.82
C GLU A 514 -38.47 -12.73 2.47
N VAL A 515 -37.49 -13.50 1.99
CA VAL A 515 -36.76 -13.25 0.74
C VAL A 515 -37.61 -13.53 -0.51
N ALA A 516 -38.62 -14.40 -0.43
CA ALA A 516 -39.40 -14.82 -1.59
C ALA A 516 -40.11 -13.64 -2.29
N ALA A 517 -40.62 -12.67 -1.53
CA ALA A 517 -41.27 -11.47 -2.07
C ALA A 517 -40.27 -10.54 -2.78
N GLU A 518 -39.05 -10.42 -2.25
CA GLU A 518 -37.98 -9.61 -2.81
C GLU A 518 -37.50 -10.16 -4.17
N VAL A 519 -37.31 -11.47 -4.27
CA VAL A 519 -36.95 -12.14 -5.53
C VAL A 519 -38.06 -11.96 -6.58
N SER A 520 -39.32 -12.17 -6.20
CA SER A 520 -40.45 -11.93 -7.11
C SER A 520 -40.51 -10.47 -7.59
N GLY A 521 -40.23 -9.51 -6.70
CA GLY A 521 -40.16 -8.09 -7.04
C GLY A 521 -39.04 -7.77 -8.04
N PHE A 522 -37.85 -8.35 -7.86
CA PHE A 522 -36.74 -8.22 -8.80
C PHE A 522 -37.11 -8.76 -10.18
N LEU A 523 -37.60 -10.01 -10.28
CA LEU A 523 -37.96 -10.61 -11.58
C LEU A 523 -39.00 -9.77 -12.35
N LYS A 524 -40.01 -9.25 -11.64
CA LYS A 524 -41.02 -8.35 -12.22
C LYS A 524 -40.41 -7.05 -12.77
N ARG A 525 -39.48 -6.42 -12.03
CA ARG A 525 -38.79 -5.21 -12.50
C ARG A 525 -37.90 -5.45 -13.71
N GLN A 526 -37.31 -6.64 -13.82
CA GLN A 526 -36.44 -7.01 -14.93
C GLN A 526 -37.19 -7.59 -16.14
N GLY A 527 -38.53 -7.68 -16.07
CA GLY A 527 -39.38 -8.17 -17.15
C GLY A 527 -39.34 -9.68 -17.38
N GLY A 528 -38.90 -10.47 -16.39
CA GLY A 528 -38.88 -11.94 -16.46
C GLY A 528 -40.20 -12.59 -15.99
N GLU A 529 -40.70 -13.59 -16.73
CA GLU A 529 -41.89 -14.37 -16.35
C GLU A 529 -41.48 -15.71 -15.70
N SER A 530 -41.62 -15.85 -14.37
CA SER A 530 -41.65 -17.12 -13.58
C SER A 530 -40.44 -18.10 -13.72
N SER A 531 -39.85 -18.73 -12.70
CA SER A 531 -39.80 -18.64 -11.22
C SER A 531 -38.98 -19.87 -10.76
N ASP A 532 -39.08 -21.02 -11.43
CA ASP A 532 -38.59 -22.31 -10.91
C ASP A 532 -37.06 -22.40 -10.77
N ASP A 533 -36.31 -21.72 -11.63
CA ASP A 533 -34.84 -21.68 -11.56
C ASP A 533 -34.31 -20.65 -10.53
N TRP A 534 -35.11 -19.65 -10.15
CA TRP A 534 -34.74 -18.54 -9.24
C TRP A 534 -35.39 -18.63 -7.85
N LEU A 535 -36.51 -19.34 -7.76
CA LEU A 535 -37.36 -19.58 -6.61
C LEU A 535 -37.58 -21.08 -6.47
N ASN A 536 -37.42 -21.60 -5.26
CA ASN A 536 -37.84 -22.98 -5.01
C ASN A 536 -39.36 -23.09 -5.14
N GLY A 537 -39.86 -23.91 -6.06
CA GLY A 537 -41.25 -24.31 -6.07
C GLY A 537 -41.62 -24.99 -4.76
N SER A 538 -42.53 -24.37 -3.98
CA SER A 538 -43.21 -24.89 -2.77
C SER A 538 -42.39 -25.59 -1.65
N GLY A 539 -41.04 -25.52 -1.67
CA GLY A 539 -40.14 -26.10 -0.65
C GLY A 539 -39.29 -25.07 0.13
N PRO A 540 -38.52 -25.50 1.15
CA PRO A 540 -37.57 -24.62 1.84
C PRO A 540 -36.54 -24.06 0.84
N GLN A 541 -36.35 -22.74 0.85
CA GLN A 541 -35.50 -22.07 -0.14
C GLN A 541 -34.04 -22.60 -0.10
N PRO A 542 -33.43 -22.91 -1.26
CA PRO A 542 -32.06 -23.41 -1.32
C PRO A 542 -31.03 -22.31 -0.98
N ALA A 543 -29.81 -22.74 -0.67
CA ALA A 543 -28.69 -21.84 -0.41
C ALA A 543 -28.17 -21.11 -1.68
N HIS A 544 -28.54 -21.56 -2.88
CA HIS A 544 -28.24 -20.88 -4.15
C HIS A 544 -29.36 -19.91 -4.52
N PHE A 545 -29.02 -18.90 -5.32
CA PHE A 545 -29.96 -17.87 -5.74
C PHE A 545 -30.54 -18.12 -7.14
N LYS A 546 -29.85 -18.92 -7.95
CA LYS A 546 -30.26 -19.38 -9.29
C LYS A 546 -29.71 -20.78 -9.58
N LYS A 547 -30.51 -21.63 -10.23
CA LYS A 547 -30.11 -22.89 -10.88
C LYS A 547 -30.25 -22.78 -12.40
N GLY A 548 -29.47 -23.55 -13.16
CA GLY A 548 -29.61 -23.66 -14.62
C GLY A 548 -28.48 -23.01 -15.42
N ASN A 549 -28.81 -22.44 -16.58
CA ASN A 549 -27.82 -21.82 -17.48
C ASN A 549 -27.44 -20.38 -17.04
N LEU A 550 -26.49 -19.77 -17.76
CA LEU A 550 -26.00 -18.41 -17.50
C LEU A 550 -26.67 -17.33 -18.35
N THR A 551 -27.72 -17.63 -19.12
CA THR A 551 -28.30 -16.70 -20.13
C THR A 551 -29.56 -15.98 -19.66
N ASP A 552 -30.00 -16.21 -18.42
CA ASP A 552 -31.23 -15.65 -17.86
C ASP A 552 -30.90 -14.70 -16.72
N LEU A 553 -31.03 -13.39 -16.95
CA LEU A 553 -30.82 -12.26 -16.02
C LEU A 553 -29.44 -12.21 -15.32
N VAL A 554 -28.50 -13.06 -15.74
CA VAL A 554 -27.10 -13.09 -15.28
C VAL A 554 -26.11 -12.90 -16.44
N ASP A 555 -26.61 -12.47 -17.59
CA ASP A 555 -25.90 -12.30 -18.85
C ASP A 555 -25.84 -10.83 -19.34
N SER A 556 -25.98 -9.88 -18.42
CA SER A 556 -25.98 -8.45 -18.72
C SER A 556 -24.60 -7.85 -18.44
N GLY A 557 -23.93 -7.28 -19.43
CA GLY A 557 -22.57 -6.77 -19.27
C GLY A 557 -21.53 -7.88 -19.12
N VAL A 558 -21.75 -9.03 -19.77
CA VAL A 558 -20.88 -10.22 -19.67
C VAL A 558 -20.09 -10.47 -20.95
N SER A 559 -19.17 -11.43 -20.87
CA SER A 559 -18.53 -12.07 -22.01
C SER A 559 -19.52 -12.94 -22.79
N ARG A 560 -19.72 -12.65 -24.09
CA ARG A 560 -20.59 -13.39 -25.03
C ARG A 560 -19.93 -14.62 -25.69
N GLY A 561 -18.63 -14.84 -25.47
CA GLY A 561 -17.87 -15.96 -26.01
C GLY A 561 -18.35 -17.33 -25.50
N PRO A 562 -17.51 -18.39 -25.54
CA PRO A 562 -17.85 -19.71 -25.01
C PRO A 562 -17.83 -19.70 -23.46
N THR A 563 -18.65 -18.82 -22.86
CA THR A 563 -18.66 -18.50 -21.43
C THR A 563 -19.18 -19.67 -20.60
N GLU A 564 -20.09 -20.48 -21.14
CA GLU A 564 -20.54 -21.70 -20.48
C GLU A 564 -19.42 -22.75 -20.43
N GLU A 565 -18.70 -22.97 -21.53
CA GLU A 565 -17.54 -23.86 -21.59
C GLU A 565 -16.40 -23.37 -20.69
N PHE A 566 -16.17 -22.06 -20.67
CA PHE A 566 -15.22 -21.42 -19.76
C PHE A 566 -15.56 -21.71 -18.30
N MET A 567 -16.82 -21.52 -17.91
CA MET A 567 -17.27 -21.77 -16.53
C MET A 567 -17.29 -23.25 -16.17
N LYS A 568 -17.60 -24.14 -17.11
CA LYS A 568 -17.43 -25.60 -16.95
C LYS A 568 -15.97 -25.94 -16.64
N LEU A 569 -15.06 -25.43 -17.45
CA LEU A 569 -13.63 -25.68 -17.31
C LEU A 569 -13.08 -25.13 -15.99
N CYS A 570 -13.44 -23.90 -15.63
CA CYS A 570 -13.11 -23.30 -14.34
C CYS A 570 -13.65 -24.10 -13.14
N ALA A 571 -14.82 -24.74 -13.28
CA ALA A 571 -15.39 -25.63 -12.28
C ALA A 571 -14.73 -27.04 -12.25
N GLY A 572 -13.72 -27.29 -13.09
CA GLY A 572 -12.97 -28.54 -13.15
C GLY A 572 -13.52 -29.57 -14.14
N GLU A 573 -14.54 -29.23 -14.94
CA GLU A 573 -15.05 -30.15 -15.96
C GLU A 573 -14.11 -30.17 -17.17
N GLY A 574 -13.61 -31.36 -17.53
CA GLY A 574 -12.69 -31.52 -18.66
C GLY A 574 -11.26 -31.03 -18.40
N SER A 575 -10.85 -30.94 -17.13
CA SER A 575 -9.47 -30.68 -16.70
C SER A 575 -9.13 -31.48 -15.44
N ALA A 576 -7.85 -31.49 -15.05
CA ALA A 576 -7.37 -32.21 -13.86
C ALA A 576 -7.89 -31.63 -12.53
N ARG A 577 -8.36 -30.37 -12.53
CA ARG A 577 -8.78 -29.64 -11.33
C ARG A 577 -9.60 -28.39 -11.68
N ALA A 578 -10.35 -27.88 -10.71
CA ALA A 578 -10.97 -26.56 -10.81
C ALA A 578 -9.94 -25.42 -10.64
N ALA A 579 -10.28 -24.25 -11.18
CA ALA A 579 -9.67 -22.98 -10.81
C ALA A 579 -10.08 -22.62 -9.37
N ASP A 580 -9.21 -21.93 -8.63
CA ASP A 580 -9.55 -21.48 -7.27
C ASP A 580 -10.33 -20.17 -7.33
N LEU A 581 -9.83 -19.22 -8.11
CA LEU A 581 -10.33 -17.84 -8.14
C LEU A 581 -10.35 -17.28 -9.56
N ILE A 582 -11.45 -16.61 -9.91
CA ILE A 582 -11.61 -15.84 -11.15
C ILE A 582 -11.80 -14.38 -10.75
N LEU A 583 -10.97 -13.50 -11.29
CA LEU A 583 -10.93 -12.08 -11.02
C LEU A 583 -11.36 -11.32 -12.28
N CYS A 584 -12.38 -10.46 -12.16
CA CYS A 584 -12.93 -9.67 -13.25
C CYS A 584 -13.24 -8.21 -12.88
N GLY A 585 -13.46 -7.38 -13.91
CA GLY A 585 -13.83 -5.95 -13.79
C GLY A 585 -15.11 -5.63 -14.56
N HIS A 586 -15.09 -4.53 -15.32
CA HIS A 586 -16.08 -4.09 -16.31
C HIS A 586 -17.39 -3.53 -15.75
N GLY A 587 -18.00 -4.23 -14.79
CA GLY A 587 -19.24 -3.79 -14.16
C GLY A 587 -19.05 -2.71 -13.08
N HIS A 588 -17.79 -2.39 -12.74
CA HIS A 588 -17.39 -1.57 -11.59
C HIS A 588 -17.91 -2.09 -10.23
N LYS A 589 -18.18 -3.40 -10.09
CA LYS A 589 -18.87 -4.01 -8.95
C LYS A 589 -17.91 -4.67 -7.96
N HIS A 590 -18.30 -4.76 -6.69
CA HIS A 590 -17.60 -5.50 -5.63
C HIS A 590 -18.39 -6.77 -5.20
N THR A 591 -18.62 -7.69 -6.12
CA THR A 591 -19.47 -8.88 -5.91
C THR A 591 -18.64 -10.15 -5.89
N GLU A 592 -19.16 -11.18 -5.23
CA GLU A 592 -18.52 -12.49 -5.15
C GLU A 592 -19.56 -13.58 -5.37
N TYR A 593 -19.31 -14.39 -6.39
CA TYR A 593 -20.16 -15.51 -6.76
C TYR A 593 -19.41 -16.81 -6.55
N ARG A 594 -20.07 -17.79 -5.92
CA ARG A 594 -19.59 -19.17 -5.91
C ARG A 594 -20.42 -19.98 -6.89
N VAL A 595 -19.74 -20.76 -7.73
CA VAL A 595 -20.39 -21.57 -8.77
C VAL A 595 -20.20 -23.05 -8.47
N LYS A 596 -21.29 -23.81 -8.40
CA LYS A 596 -21.28 -25.27 -8.32
C LYS A 596 -22.03 -25.89 -9.49
N ARG A 597 -21.91 -27.21 -9.64
CA ARG A 597 -22.56 -28.00 -10.70
C ARG A 597 -23.47 -29.05 -10.10
N ASP A 598 -24.62 -29.27 -10.74
CA ASP A 598 -25.57 -30.34 -10.45
C ASP A 598 -26.13 -30.90 -11.79
N GLN A 599 -26.90 -32.00 -11.74
CA GLN A 599 -27.53 -32.62 -12.91
C GLN A 599 -28.42 -31.65 -13.72
N GLY A 600 -28.91 -30.58 -13.10
CA GLY A 600 -29.74 -29.55 -13.73
C GLY A 600 -29.00 -28.26 -14.17
N GLY A 601 -27.67 -28.22 -14.17
CA GLY A 601 -26.89 -27.06 -14.63
C GLY A 601 -26.02 -26.41 -13.54
N PHE A 602 -25.75 -25.11 -13.66
CA PHE A 602 -25.00 -24.37 -12.65
C PHE A 602 -25.87 -24.06 -11.44
N LEU A 603 -25.26 -24.07 -10.26
CA LEU A 603 -25.82 -23.55 -9.02
C LEU A 603 -25.05 -22.27 -8.67
N LEU A 604 -25.72 -21.12 -8.74
CA LEU A 604 -25.12 -19.82 -8.49
C LEU A 604 -25.41 -19.37 -7.07
N HIS A 605 -24.34 -19.12 -6.31
CA HIS A 605 -24.41 -18.57 -4.98
C HIS A 605 -23.75 -17.20 -4.94
N MET A 606 -24.14 -16.36 -4.00
CA MET A 606 -23.56 -15.05 -3.77
C MET A 606 -23.48 -14.82 -2.27
N ASP A 607 -22.36 -14.30 -1.76
CA ASP A 607 -22.23 -13.76 -0.40
C ASP A 607 -20.89 -13.04 -0.28
N PHE A 608 -20.51 -12.62 0.93
CA PHE A 608 -19.16 -12.12 1.21
C PHE A 608 -18.23 -13.26 1.63
N TYR A 609 -17.78 -14.04 0.65
CA TYR A 609 -16.94 -15.20 0.89
C TYR A 609 -15.53 -14.81 1.36
N SER A 610 -14.98 -13.69 0.90
CA SER A 610 -13.65 -13.23 1.29
C SER A 610 -13.62 -12.61 2.70
N GLU A 611 -14.32 -11.50 2.89
CA GLU A 611 -14.43 -10.73 4.13
C GLU A 611 -15.78 -10.02 4.22
N ASN A 612 -16.33 -9.91 5.43
CA ASN A 612 -17.59 -9.21 5.64
C ASN A 612 -17.36 -7.69 5.69
N PRO A 613 -17.92 -6.90 4.77
CA PRO A 613 -17.90 -5.45 4.89
C PRO A 613 -18.83 -5.01 6.04
N SER A 614 -18.67 -3.78 6.56
CA SER A 614 -19.58 -3.26 7.60
C SER A 614 -20.89 -2.71 7.03
N HIS A 615 -20.86 -2.29 5.76
CA HIS A 615 -22.00 -1.80 5.01
C HIS A 615 -21.96 -2.44 3.62
N PHE A 616 -23.12 -2.71 3.05
CA PHE A 616 -23.32 -3.22 1.69
C PHE A 616 -24.08 -2.18 0.86
N TYR A 617 -24.10 -2.37 -0.46
CA TYR A 617 -24.65 -1.45 -1.46
C TYR A 617 -26.00 -0.80 -1.14
N ASN A 618 -26.29 0.28 -1.87
CA ASN A 618 -27.66 0.74 -2.08
C ASN A 618 -28.38 -0.23 -3.04
N THR A 619 -29.52 -0.77 -2.63
CA THR A 619 -30.31 -1.76 -3.39
C THR A 619 -31.79 -1.41 -3.35
N ARG A 620 -32.62 -2.07 -4.17
CA ARG A 620 -34.07 -1.84 -4.20
C ARG A 620 -34.86 -2.95 -3.52
N SER A 621 -35.89 -2.60 -2.74
CA SER A 621 -36.91 -3.56 -2.26
C SER A 621 -37.93 -3.92 -3.33
N ALA A 622 -38.75 -4.93 -3.07
CA ALA A 622 -39.85 -5.36 -3.93
C ALA A 622 -40.80 -4.21 -4.32
N ASP A 623 -41.02 -3.24 -3.43
CA ASP A 623 -41.85 -2.05 -3.65
C ASP A 623 -41.12 -0.88 -4.38
N GLY A 624 -39.85 -1.07 -4.75
CA GLY A 624 -39.07 -0.11 -5.53
C GLY A 624 -38.30 0.94 -4.74
N ARG A 625 -38.38 0.95 -3.40
CA ARG A 625 -37.61 1.89 -2.55
C ARG A 625 -36.13 1.54 -2.49
N SER A 626 -35.27 2.55 -2.40
CA SER A 626 -33.83 2.38 -2.16
C SER A 626 -33.54 2.08 -0.68
N ILE A 627 -32.69 1.09 -0.41
CA ILE A 627 -32.35 0.58 0.92
C ILE A 627 -30.83 0.52 1.07
N TYR A 628 -30.33 1.08 2.16
CA TYR A 628 -28.95 0.95 2.61
C TYR A 628 -28.83 -0.20 3.60
N ILE A 629 -27.76 -0.99 3.48
CA ILE A 629 -27.64 -2.24 4.24
C ILE A 629 -26.42 -2.22 5.14
N ASP A 630 -26.67 -2.41 6.42
CA ASP A 630 -25.63 -2.61 7.44
C ASP A 630 -25.44 -4.12 7.63
N VAL A 631 -24.19 -4.57 7.66
CA VAL A 631 -23.85 -5.97 7.94
C VAL A 631 -23.36 -6.04 9.38
N VAL A 632 -24.20 -6.54 10.28
CA VAL A 632 -23.96 -6.54 11.73
C VAL A 632 -24.39 -7.86 12.36
N PRO A 633 -23.66 -8.36 13.38
CA PRO A 633 -24.08 -9.56 14.11
C PRO A 633 -25.49 -9.40 14.69
N GLY A 634 -26.37 -10.36 14.40
CA GLY A 634 -27.77 -10.33 14.85
C GLY A 634 -28.68 -9.36 14.08
N GLY A 635 -28.25 -8.85 12.92
CA GLY A 635 -29.06 -7.95 12.09
C GLY A 635 -30.45 -8.52 11.74
N ASP A 636 -31.48 -7.69 11.93
CA ASP A 636 -32.87 -7.99 11.57
C ASP A 636 -33.21 -7.31 10.23
N MET A 637 -33.84 -8.05 9.30
CA MET A 637 -34.11 -7.62 7.91
C MET A 637 -35.29 -6.64 7.81
N LYS A 638 -35.54 -5.87 8.88
CA LYS A 638 -36.63 -4.91 8.93
C LYS A 638 -36.15 -3.56 8.41
N PRO A 639 -36.72 -3.05 7.30
CA PRO A 639 -36.40 -1.72 6.82
C PRO A 639 -36.90 -0.67 7.83
N VAL A 640 -36.02 0.25 8.20
CA VAL A 640 -36.31 1.37 9.09
C VAL A 640 -36.13 2.66 8.28
N LEU A 641 -37.19 3.46 8.20
CA LEU A 641 -37.11 4.82 7.65
C LEU A 641 -36.25 5.68 8.58
N LYS A 642 -35.25 6.38 8.03
CA LYS A 642 -34.39 7.28 8.77
C LYS A 642 -34.67 8.72 8.34
N ALA A 643 -34.98 9.56 9.32
CA ALA A 643 -35.11 11.00 9.15
C ALA A 643 -33.80 11.71 9.55
N TRP A 644 -33.28 12.51 8.62
CA TRP A 644 -32.30 13.62 8.69
C TRP A 644 -30.96 13.44 9.44
N GLU A 645 -29.87 13.35 8.67
CA GLU A 645 -28.64 14.14 8.90
C GLU A 645 -28.74 15.40 8.00
N PRO A 646 -28.11 16.55 8.34
CA PRO A 646 -28.39 17.86 7.73
C PRO A 646 -28.35 17.96 6.19
N ASP A 647 -27.72 17.01 5.51
CA ASP A 647 -27.36 17.10 4.10
C ASP A 647 -28.01 16.00 3.23
N PHE A 648 -29.00 15.23 3.73
CA PHE A 648 -29.60 14.11 2.98
C PHE A 648 -31.13 14.05 3.03
N ALA A 649 -31.76 13.63 1.92
CA ALA A 649 -33.18 13.25 1.85
C ALA A 649 -33.48 12.00 2.71
N GLU A 650 -34.76 11.76 3.04
CA GLU A 650 -35.18 10.56 3.77
C GLU A 650 -34.76 9.27 3.03
N TYR A 651 -34.19 8.31 3.77
CA TYR A 651 -33.75 7.03 3.21
C TYR A 651 -34.11 5.84 4.11
N VAL A 652 -34.10 4.64 3.54
CA VAL A 652 -34.38 3.39 4.27
C VAL A 652 -33.07 2.69 4.61
N LYS A 653 -32.91 2.27 5.87
CA LYS A 653 -31.81 1.40 6.32
C LYS A 653 -32.31 0.04 6.76
N MET A 654 -31.53 -1.00 6.53
CA MET A 654 -31.82 -2.36 6.98
C MET A 654 -30.53 -3.03 7.48
N ALA A 655 -30.64 -3.90 8.48
CA ALA A 655 -29.51 -4.66 8.99
C ALA A 655 -29.58 -6.13 8.53
N THR A 656 -28.45 -6.75 8.25
CA THR A 656 -28.35 -8.17 7.91
C THR A 656 -27.18 -8.82 8.64
N PRO A 657 -27.25 -10.11 9.00
CA PRO A 657 -26.12 -10.83 9.59
C PRO A 657 -24.94 -10.94 8.60
N PRO A 658 -23.69 -11.02 9.12
CA PRO A 658 -22.52 -11.34 8.31
C PRO A 658 -22.56 -12.78 7.80
N TYR A 659 -21.83 -13.06 6.73
CA TYR A 659 -21.50 -14.41 6.33
C TYR A 659 -20.70 -15.10 7.44
N ALA A 660 -21.08 -16.33 7.81
CA ALA A 660 -20.59 -16.98 9.03
C ALA A 660 -19.15 -17.49 8.91
N THR A 661 -18.74 -17.90 7.71
CA THR A 661 -17.47 -18.59 7.45
C THR A 661 -16.65 -17.90 6.35
N PRO A 662 -16.35 -16.59 6.45
CA PRO A 662 -15.55 -15.91 5.42
C PRO A 662 -14.10 -16.42 5.46
N LEU A 663 -13.41 -16.39 4.33
CA LEU A 663 -11.98 -16.78 4.23
C LEU A 663 -11.11 -16.01 5.24
N SER A 664 -11.44 -14.75 5.50
CA SER A 664 -10.78 -13.90 6.51
C SER A 664 -10.84 -14.44 7.94
N ALA A 665 -11.76 -15.36 8.25
CA ALA A 665 -11.88 -16.00 9.56
C ALA A 665 -10.92 -17.19 9.76
N THR A 666 -10.38 -17.78 8.69
CA THR A 666 -9.39 -18.87 8.79
C THR A 666 -8.12 -18.38 9.49
N THR A 667 -7.44 -19.18 10.29
CA THR A 667 -6.29 -18.73 11.09
C THR A 667 -4.94 -19.11 10.50
N ASN A 668 -4.92 -20.07 9.57
CA ASN A 668 -3.71 -20.64 8.96
C ASN A 668 -3.99 -21.16 7.53
N SER A 669 -2.94 -21.60 6.83
CA SER A 669 -3.01 -22.06 5.44
C SER A 669 -3.76 -23.39 5.28
N GLU A 670 -3.74 -24.30 6.26
CA GLU A 670 -4.47 -25.57 6.19
C GLU A 670 -6.00 -25.35 6.29
N GLU A 671 -6.45 -24.53 7.24
CA GLU A 671 -7.88 -24.15 7.33
C GLU A 671 -8.35 -23.44 6.05
N ALA A 672 -7.49 -22.63 5.42
CA ALA A 672 -7.81 -22.00 4.14
C ALA A 672 -7.91 -23.02 2.99
N LYS A 673 -7.07 -24.07 2.98
CA LYS A 673 -7.16 -25.14 1.97
C LYS A 673 -8.49 -25.88 2.09
N GLU A 674 -8.86 -26.31 3.29
CA GLU A 674 -10.16 -26.95 3.58
C GLU A 674 -11.31 -26.04 3.14
N TRP A 675 -11.21 -24.74 3.44
CA TRP A 675 -12.21 -23.76 3.00
C TRP A 675 -12.35 -23.73 1.47
N TRP A 676 -11.25 -23.73 0.71
CA TRP A 676 -11.30 -23.72 -0.75
C TRP A 676 -11.89 -24.99 -1.37
N GLU A 677 -11.86 -26.13 -0.69
CA GLU A 677 -12.51 -27.36 -1.18
C GLU A 677 -14.02 -27.18 -1.37
N ASP A 678 -14.65 -26.40 -0.49
CA ASP A 678 -16.09 -26.14 -0.51
C ASP A 678 -16.51 -24.90 -1.32
N HIS A 679 -15.55 -24.01 -1.59
CA HIS A 679 -15.82 -22.68 -2.12
C HIS A 679 -15.35 -22.43 -3.55
N ARG A 680 -14.42 -23.22 -4.08
CA ARG A 680 -13.93 -23.01 -5.44
C ARG A 680 -14.89 -23.53 -6.53
N PRO A 681 -14.91 -22.90 -7.71
CA PRO A 681 -14.32 -21.59 -8.01
C PRO A 681 -15.16 -20.45 -7.42
N ILE A 682 -14.49 -19.38 -7.00
CA ILE A 682 -15.14 -18.09 -6.75
C ILE A 682 -14.88 -17.16 -7.93
N VAL A 683 -15.93 -16.52 -8.43
CA VAL A 683 -15.86 -15.40 -9.38
C VAL A 683 -15.99 -14.10 -8.58
N MET A 684 -14.98 -13.25 -8.60
CA MET A 684 -14.99 -11.95 -7.95
C MET A 684 -14.93 -10.85 -8.99
N GLN A 685 -16.00 -10.04 -9.04
CA GLN A 685 -15.88 -8.72 -9.65
C GLN A 685 -15.21 -7.81 -8.64
N THR A 686 -14.12 -7.18 -9.08
CA THR A 686 -13.42 -6.16 -8.32
C THR A 686 -13.94 -4.81 -8.76
N SER A 687 -14.20 -3.96 -7.78
CA SER A 687 -14.58 -2.58 -7.99
C SER A 687 -13.58 -1.86 -8.88
N SER A 688 -14.06 -0.88 -9.62
CA SER A 688 -13.19 -0.02 -10.41
C SER A 688 -12.17 0.74 -9.55
N LEU A 689 -10.92 0.80 -10.04
CA LEU A 689 -9.88 1.64 -9.46
C LEU A 689 -10.04 3.10 -9.87
N GLY A 690 -10.33 3.35 -11.16
CA GLY A 690 -10.34 4.66 -11.77
C GLY A 690 -11.68 5.37 -11.64
N LEU A 691 -12.70 4.82 -12.32
CA LEU A 691 -14.04 5.41 -12.42
C LEU A 691 -14.96 5.03 -11.26
N LEU A 692 -15.92 5.89 -10.93
CA LEU A 692 -16.93 5.56 -9.91
C LEU A 692 -17.81 4.41 -10.38
N GLU A 693 -18.31 3.65 -9.41
CA GLU A 693 -19.25 2.59 -9.68
C GLU A 693 -20.55 3.16 -10.26
N ASN A 694 -20.99 2.55 -11.37
CA ASN A 694 -22.17 2.95 -12.12
C ASN A 694 -23.40 2.97 -11.19
N ARG A 695 -24.16 4.08 -11.19
CA ARG A 695 -25.45 4.25 -10.46
C ARG A 695 -25.41 4.25 -8.93
N GLN A 696 -24.25 4.45 -8.29
CA GLN A 696 -24.12 4.59 -6.83
C GLN A 696 -24.54 5.96 -6.24
N ARG A 697 -25.28 6.83 -6.95
CA ARG A 697 -25.89 8.02 -6.36
C ARG A 697 -27.40 8.08 -6.56
N VAL A 698 -28.09 8.34 -5.46
CA VAL A 698 -29.36 9.04 -5.41
C VAL A 698 -29.00 10.48 -5.02
N VAL A 699 -29.31 11.49 -5.83
CA VAL A 699 -30.45 12.39 -5.60
C VAL A 699 -30.89 13.10 -6.89
N PHE A 700 -32.19 13.31 -6.91
CA PHE A 700 -33.07 14.00 -7.84
C PHE A 700 -32.79 15.50 -7.96
N ARG A 701 -32.76 16.02 -9.19
CA ARG A 701 -32.90 17.46 -9.44
C ARG A 701 -34.33 17.91 -9.15
N ASN A 702 -34.49 18.79 -8.15
CA ASN A 702 -34.88 20.18 -8.36
C ASN A 702 -34.63 20.99 -7.08
N ASP A 703 -33.72 21.96 -7.25
CA ASP A 703 -33.58 23.24 -6.55
C ASP A 703 -32.66 23.36 -5.31
N SER A 704 -31.99 22.29 -4.85
CA SER A 704 -30.65 22.34 -4.18
C SER A 704 -30.22 20.97 -3.60
N GLU A 705 -28.98 20.52 -3.91
CA GLU A 705 -28.17 19.43 -3.27
C GLU A 705 -28.73 17.98 -3.36
N PRO A 706 -27.92 16.87 -3.20
CA PRO A 706 -26.73 16.68 -2.37
C PRO A 706 -25.62 15.69 -2.88
N VAL A 707 -24.59 15.52 -2.04
CA VAL A 707 -23.39 14.67 -2.18
C VAL A 707 -23.63 13.20 -1.72
N LYS A 708 -22.77 12.25 -2.14
CA LYS A 708 -22.84 10.77 -1.93
C LYS A 708 -23.10 10.33 -0.48
N PRO A 709 -24.05 9.41 -0.21
CA PRO A 709 -23.98 8.55 0.96
C PRO A 709 -23.15 7.28 0.68
N PRO A 710 -22.42 6.75 1.69
CA PRO A 710 -21.62 5.53 1.61
C PRO A 710 -22.46 4.23 1.59
N PRO A 711 -21.83 3.08 1.26
CA PRO A 711 -20.41 2.93 0.90
C PRO A 711 -20.13 3.04 -0.61
N THR A 712 -19.02 3.69 -0.96
CA THR A 712 -18.38 3.52 -2.26
C THR A 712 -17.32 2.43 -2.14
N PHE A 713 -17.37 1.45 -3.03
CA PHE A 713 -16.42 0.32 -3.02
C PHE A 713 -15.26 0.50 -4.00
N GLN A 714 -15.08 1.70 -4.59
CA GLN A 714 -13.93 1.96 -5.45
C GLN A 714 -12.60 1.62 -4.77
N GLY A 715 -11.75 0.91 -5.50
CA GLY A 715 -10.48 0.43 -4.98
C GLY A 715 -10.00 -0.81 -5.72
N TYR A 716 -9.26 -1.64 -5.01
CA TYR A 716 -8.64 -2.85 -5.56
C TYR A 716 -8.64 -3.95 -4.50
N ARG A 717 -8.37 -5.19 -4.91
CA ARG A 717 -8.20 -6.30 -3.97
C ARG A 717 -6.73 -6.57 -3.70
N VAL A 718 -6.40 -6.95 -2.46
CA VAL A 718 -5.08 -7.46 -2.06
C VAL A 718 -5.26 -8.92 -1.63
N LEU A 719 -4.61 -9.82 -2.35
CA LEU A 719 -4.60 -11.25 -2.09
C LEU A 719 -3.31 -11.61 -1.37
N THR A 720 -3.41 -12.46 -0.36
CA THR A 720 -2.25 -13.06 0.32
C THR A 720 -2.25 -14.56 0.07
N VAL A 721 -1.17 -15.05 -0.54
CA VAL A 721 -0.92 -16.47 -0.74
C VAL A 721 0.13 -16.92 0.27
N ARG A 722 -0.19 -17.97 1.03
CA ARG A 722 0.71 -18.64 1.98
C ARG A 722 0.71 -20.12 1.72
N ASP A 723 1.89 -20.72 1.68
CA ASP A 723 2.06 -22.15 1.36
C ASP A 723 1.28 -22.56 0.09
N ASN A 724 1.38 -21.73 -0.96
CA ASN A 724 0.66 -21.89 -2.23
C ASN A 724 -0.88 -21.83 -2.14
N THR A 725 -1.45 -21.40 -1.01
CA THR A 725 -2.90 -21.29 -0.78
C THR A 725 -3.31 -19.83 -0.60
N ILE A 726 -4.39 -19.40 -1.25
CA ILE A 726 -4.95 -18.05 -1.04
C ILE A 726 -5.58 -18.02 0.36
N THR A 727 -4.92 -17.34 1.30
CA THR A 727 -5.34 -17.31 2.72
C THR A 727 -6.15 -16.07 3.08
N ARG A 728 -5.99 -14.99 2.30
CA ARG A 728 -6.70 -13.73 2.48
C ARG A 728 -6.97 -13.07 1.15
N ILE A 729 -8.13 -12.43 1.06
CA ILE A 729 -8.49 -11.51 -0.01
C ILE A 729 -9.15 -10.33 0.70
N ASN A 730 -8.55 -9.15 0.57
CA ASN A 730 -9.00 -7.94 1.23
C ASN A 730 -9.30 -6.86 0.21
N HIS A 731 -10.41 -6.17 0.37
CA HIS A 731 -10.76 -5.02 -0.43
C HIS A 731 -10.14 -3.75 0.17
N VAL A 732 -9.40 -3.01 -0.65
CA VAL A 732 -8.77 -1.75 -0.27
C VAL A 732 -9.51 -0.61 -0.96
N GLY A 733 -10.52 -0.09 -0.28
CA GLY A 733 -11.22 1.12 -0.71
C GLY A 733 -10.38 2.38 -0.56
N GLN A 734 -10.81 3.49 -1.15
CA GLN A 734 -10.05 4.76 -1.17
C GLN A 734 -9.50 5.21 0.20
N SER A 735 -10.31 5.15 1.25
CA SER A 735 -9.90 5.58 2.60
C SER A 735 -8.82 4.66 3.19
N ALA A 736 -8.89 3.36 2.90
CA ALA A 736 -7.82 2.42 3.27
C ALA A 736 -6.57 2.67 2.43
N ASN A 737 -6.71 2.95 1.13
CA ASN A 737 -5.59 3.28 0.24
C ASN A 737 -4.81 4.52 0.72
N ARG A 738 -5.52 5.60 1.10
CA ARG A 738 -4.88 6.80 1.70
C ARG A 738 -4.13 6.47 2.99
N ARG A 739 -4.65 5.55 3.81
CA ARG A 739 -3.94 5.06 5.02
C ARG A 739 -2.71 4.23 4.67
N LEU A 740 -2.73 3.45 3.58
CA LEU A 740 -1.58 2.71 3.04
C LEU A 740 -0.55 3.63 2.35
N GLN A 741 -0.94 4.76 1.79
CA GLN A 741 0.04 5.78 1.40
C GLN A 741 0.66 6.46 2.63
N GLY A 742 -0.10 6.49 3.74
CA GLY A 742 0.39 6.77 5.08
C GLY A 742 1.17 5.60 5.71
N TRP A 743 1.16 4.40 5.12
CA TRP A 743 1.99 3.31 5.59
C TRP A 743 3.45 3.64 5.36
N GLY A 744 4.27 3.39 6.37
CA GLY A 744 5.65 3.88 6.41
C GLY A 744 5.78 5.35 6.83
N ARG A 745 4.71 6.17 6.81
CA ARG A 745 4.68 7.46 7.52
C ARG A 745 4.39 7.18 9.01
N LYS A 746 5.40 6.78 9.80
CA LYS A 746 5.20 6.63 11.26
C LYS A 746 5.12 8.01 11.93
N THR A 747 4.02 8.73 11.78
CA THR A 747 3.77 9.94 12.56
C THR A 747 3.45 9.56 14.00
N VAL A 748 4.19 10.16 14.94
CA VAL A 748 3.75 10.17 16.34
C VAL A 748 2.82 11.35 16.52
N THR A 749 1.53 11.11 16.75
CA THR A 749 0.54 12.18 16.87
C THR A 749 0.24 12.44 18.33
N ARG A 750 0.25 13.72 18.73
CA ARG A 750 -0.20 14.17 20.05
C ARG A 750 -1.71 13.97 20.15
N LEU A 751 -2.18 13.32 21.21
CA LEU A 751 -3.60 13.04 21.42
C LEU A 751 -4.20 13.97 22.48
N LYS A 752 -3.74 13.87 23.72
CA LYS A 752 -4.27 14.64 24.85
C LYS A 752 -3.16 15.04 25.79
N ASP A 753 -3.29 16.21 26.40
CA ASP A 753 -2.50 16.62 27.56
C ASP A 753 -3.36 17.03 28.75
N ILE A 754 -2.81 16.83 29.95
CA ILE A 754 -3.35 17.32 31.21
C ILE A 754 -2.25 18.07 31.95
N ARG A 755 -2.61 19.10 32.71
CA ARG A 755 -1.71 19.84 33.59
C ARG A 755 -2.05 19.61 35.05
N ALA A 756 -1.05 19.47 35.91
CA ALA A 756 -1.27 19.12 37.32
C ALA A 756 -0.22 19.68 38.28
N GLY A 757 -0.49 20.85 38.86
CA GLY A 757 0.30 21.44 39.95
C GLY A 757 1.74 21.82 39.57
N GLU A 758 2.37 22.66 40.40
CA GLU A 758 3.75 23.09 40.19
C GLU A 758 4.76 21.99 40.52
N VAL A 759 5.74 21.80 39.63
CA VAL A 759 6.81 20.80 39.78
C VAL A 759 8.18 21.34 39.34
N SER A 760 9.24 20.74 39.88
CA SER A 760 10.64 21.06 39.52
C SER A 760 11.48 19.85 39.07
N GLU A 761 10.99 18.62 39.28
CA GLU A 761 11.57 17.39 38.72
C GLU A 761 10.44 16.43 38.38
N VAL A 762 10.61 15.61 37.34
CA VAL A 762 9.59 14.64 36.87
C VAL A 762 10.22 13.29 36.54
N ARG A 763 9.59 12.22 37.00
CA ARG A 763 9.81 10.83 36.58
C ARG A 763 8.48 10.17 36.30
N LEU A 764 8.46 9.28 35.32
CA LEU A 764 7.27 8.54 34.90
C LEU A 764 7.57 7.03 34.96
N LEU A 765 6.67 6.27 35.55
CA LEU A 765 6.72 4.82 35.65
C LEU A 765 5.38 4.24 35.19
N GLN A 766 5.43 3.18 34.38
CA GLN A 766 4.25 2.38 34.07
C GLN A 766 3.97 1.40 35.21
N LEU A 767 2.76 1.44 35.77
CA LEU A 767 2.36 0.49 36.83
C LEU A 767 1.82 -0.81 36.22
N ASP A 768 0.96 -0.71 35.22
CA ASP A 768 0.35 -1.83 34.50
C ASP A 768 -0.24 -1.41 33.14
N ALA A 769 -1.21 -2.18 32.63
CA ALA A 769 -1.85 -1.99 31.33
C ALA A 769 -2.91 -0.88 31.27
N ALA A 770 -3.25 -0.22 32.38
CA ALA A 770 -4.11 0.98 32.38
C ALA A 770 -3.57 2.14 33.23
N ARG A 771 -2.61 1.89 34.14
CA ARG A 771 -2.21 2.87 35.16
C ARG A 771 -0.76 3.33 35.03
N LEU A 772 -0.55 4.61 35.32
CA LEU A 772 0.74 5.28 35.33
C LEU A 772 1.01 5.91 36.71
N LEU A 773 2.28 6.11 37.02
CA LEU A 773 2.74 6.83 38.20
C LEU A 773 3.71 7.92 37.78
N THR A 774 3.41 9.18 38.14
CA THR A 774 4.40 10.24 38.11
C THR A 774 4.99 10.45 39.50
N VAL A 775 6.31 10.49 39.59
CA VAL A 775 7.05 10.88 40.79
C VAL A 775 7.67 12.24 40.52
N VAL A 776 7.22 13.26 41.25
CA VAL A 776 7.59 14.65 41.01
C VAL A 776 8.13 15.31 42.26
N ARG A 777 8.95 16.34 42.07
CA ARG A 777 9.30 17.28 43.13
C ARG A 777 8.32 18.45 43.09
N GLY A 778 7.36 18.47 44.02
CA GLY A 778 6.30 19.49 44.07
C GLY A 778 6.84 20.88 44.43
N GLY A 779 5.97 21.91 44.33
CA GLY A 779 6.33 23.31 44.59
C GLY A 779 6.96 23.59 45.96
N ALA A 780 6.59 22.84 47.02
CA ALA A 780 7.20 22.99 48.35
C ALA A 780 8.49 22.14 48.55
N GLY A 781 8.99 21.52 47.48
CA GLY A 781 10.22 20.73 47.44
C GLY A 781 10.09 19.28 47.91
N GLN A 782 8.87 18.84 48.24
CA GLN A 782 8.53 17.49 48.67
C GLN A 782 8.48 16.50 47.49
N ILE A 783 8.71 15.21 47.75
CA ILE A 783 8.41 14.16 46.77
C ILE A 783 6.90 13.92 46.77
N LEU A 784 6.30 13.92 45.58
CA LEU A 784 4.88 13.67 45.36
C LEU A 784 4.71 12.56 44.32
N LEU A 785 4.00 11.51 44.70
CA LEU A 785 3.58 10.41 43.85
C LEU A 785 2.15 10.69 43.41
N ILE A 786 1.88 10.66 42.11
CA ILE A 786 0.54 10.84 41.56
C ILE A 786 0.22 9.65 40.66
N THR A 787 -0.86 8.96 40.97
CA THR A 787 -1.36 7.83 40.18
C THR A 787 -2.39 8.31 39.18
N TRP A 788 -2.33 7.73 37.98
CA TRP A 788 -3.17 8.10 36.84
C TRP A 788 -3.80 6.85 36.25
N SER A 789 -5.10 6.92 35.93
CA SER A 789 -5.71 6.08 34.91
C SER A 789 -5.52 6.75 33.55
N ALA A 790 -5.14 5.99 32.54
CA ALA A 790 -4.91 6.46 31.18
C ALA A 790 -5.75 5.63 30.22
N GLU A 791 -6.93 6.13 29.85
CA GLU A 791 -7.93 5.43 29.06
C GLU A 791 -8.15 6.14 27.72
N LEU A 792 -8.12 5.41 26.60
CA LEU A 792 -8.52 5.90 25.27
C LEU A 792 -10.04 5.70 25.11
N GLY A 793 -10.76 6.78 24.82
CA GLY A 793 -12.17 6.72 24.45
C GLY A 793 -12.40 6.04 23.10
N SER A 794 -13.67 5.73 22.79
CA SER A 794 -14.08 5.05 21.55
C SER A 794 -13.88 5.89 20.28
N LYS A 795 -13.67 7.21 20.41
CA LYS A 795 -13.40 8.15 19.32
C LYS A 795 -11.94 8.62 19.27
N GLU A 796 -11.02 7.87 19.90
CA GLU A 796 -9.60 8.23 20.06
C GLU A 796 -9.35 9.49 20.93
N ASP A 797 -10.37 9.93 21.68
CA ASP A 797 -10.29 10.97 22.70
C ASP A 797 -9.91 10.35 24.06
N GLY A 798 -8.62 10.17 24.30
CA GLY A 798 -8.17 9.64 25.59
C GLY A 798 -8.24 10.64 26.74
N THR A 799 -8.38 10.14 27.96
CA THR A 799 -8.39 10.91 29.21
C THR A 799 -7.30 10.45 30.16
N PHE A 800 -6.72 11.40 30.90
CA PHE A 800 -5.87 11.11 32.06
C PHE A 800 -6.67 11.47 33.31
N ILE A 801 -6.99 10.47 34.12
CA ILE A 801 -7.73 10.66 35.36
C ILE A 801 -6.77 10.49 36.52
N ARG A 802 -6.63 11.52 37.34
CA ARG A 802 -5.87 11.43 38.59
C ARG A 802 -6.62 10.53 39.58
N THR A 803 -6.06 9.40 39.95
CA THR A 803 -6.74 8.39 40.80
C THR A 803 -6.31 8.43 42.26
N GLY A 804 -5.14 8.99 42.55
CA GLY A 804 -4.65 9.13 43.92
C GLY A 804 -3.32 9.89 43.99
N GLU A 805 -2.90 10.17 45.22
CA GLU A 805 -1.62 10.79 45.50
C GLU A 805 -1.04 10.31 46.83
N GLY A 806 0.27 10.46 46.98
CA GLY A 806 0.99 10.28 48.24
C GLY A 806 2.24 11.16 48.26
N ALA A 807 2.67 11.61 49.42
CA ALA A 807 3.83 12.49 49.55
C ALA A 807 4.79 12.03 50.65
N ALA A 808 6.06 12.39 50.49
CA ALA A 808 7.07 12.32 51.55
C ALA A 808 7.94 13.57 51.50
N GLY A 809 8.77 13.79 52.53
CA GLY A 809 9.50 15.04 52.78
C GLY A 809 10.36 15.60 51.63
N LYS A 810 11.11 16.66 51.93
CA LYS A 810 11.89 17.37 50.92
C LYS A 810 12.97 16.48 50.29
N ALA A 811 13.05 16.50 48.96
CA ALA A 811 13.93 15.62 48.20
C ALA A 811 14.40 16.26 46.89
N THR A 812 15.51 15.75 46.35
CA THR A 812 16.09 16.05 45.03
C THR A 812 16.61 14.76 44.40
N ASP A 813 17.08 14.76 43.15
CA ASP A 813 17.65 13.59 42.46
C ASP A 813 16.68 12.38 42.45
N LEU A 814 15.45 12.61 41.96
CA LEU A 814 14.42 11.58 42.01
C LEU A 814 14.70 10.43 41.04
N GLY A 815 14.42 9.21 41.48
CA GLY A 815 14.41 7.98 40.69
C GLY A 815 13.27 7.06 41.14
N VAL A 816 12.85 6.15 40.27
CA VAL A 816 11.71 5.25 40.53
C VAL A 816 11.94 3.89 39.86
N ALA A 817 11.61 2.81 40.57
CA ALA A 817 11.63 1.45 40.06
C ALA A 817 10.42 0.65 40.61
N LYS A 818 9.95 -0.33 39.83
CA LYS A 818 8.94 -1.30 40.27
C LYS A 818 9.63 -2.57 40.73
N ALA A 819 9.29 -3.08 41.92
CA ALA A 819 9.80 -4.30 42.51
C ALA A 819 8.62 -5.14 43.02
N GLY A 820 8.19 -6.13 42.24
CA GLY A 820 6.98 -6.90 42.51
C GLY A 820 5.73 -6.04 42.66
N SER A 821 5.09 -6.16 43.83
CA SER A 821 3.89 -5.40 44.22
C SER A 821 4.19 -4.01 44.79
N LEU A 822 5.47 -3.68 45.00
CA LEU A 822 5.91 -2.41 45.55
C LEU A 822 6.50 -1.50 44.46
N VAL A 823 6.38 -0.20 44.70
CA VAL A 823 7.12 0.82 43.95
C VAL A 823 8.15 1.44 44.88
N VAL A 824 9.39 1.58 44.43
CA VAL A 824 10.46 2.19 45.19
C VAL A 824 10.88 3.51 44.56
N THR A 825 10.87 4.58 45.34
CA THR A 825 11.47 5.85 44.94
C THR A 825 12.84 6.01 45.59
N SER A 826 13.85 6.36 44.79
CA SER A 826 15.15 6.79 45.28
C SER A 826 15.24 8.32 45.23
N CYS A 827 15.79 8.94 46.26
CA CYS A 827 16.02 10.37 46.25
C CYS A 827 17.21 10.78 47.12
N ARG A 828 17.69 12.00 46.92
CA ARG A 828 18.60 12.69 47.82
C ARG A 828 17.80 13.51 48.82
N ASN A 829 17.89 13.16 50.10
CA ASN A 829 17.17 13.84 51.16
C ASN A 829 17.80 15.21 51.51
N GLY A 830 17.16 15.95 52.43
CA GLY A 830 17.64 17.27 52.86
C GLY A 830 19.04 17.29 53.48
N SER A 831 19.51 16.16 54.01
CA SER A 831 20.87 15.99 54.56
C SER A 831 21.90 15.57 53.51
N GLY A 832 21.49 15.42 52.24
CA GLY A 832 22.38 15.05 51.15
C GLY A 832 22.62 13.54 50.98
N ASN A 833 21.92 12.70 51.75
CA ASN A 833 22.04 11.25 51.70
C ASN A 833 21.07 10.63 50.70
N LEU A 834 21.48 9.50 50.09
CA LEU A 834 20.56 8.64 49.35
C LEU A 834 19.53 8.04 50.32
N PHE A 835 18.27 8.12 49.92
CA PHE A 835 17.11 7.66 50.67
C PHE A 835 16.17 6.89 49.75
N LEU A 836 15.80 5.66 50.12
CA LEU A 836 14.82 4.84 49.40
C LEU A 836 13.52 4.79 50.20
N ILE A 837 12.39 4.89 49.49
CA ILE A 837 11.06 4.76 50.07
C ILE A 837 10.29 3.71 49.28
N ALA A 838 9.78 2.68 49.97
CA ALA A 838 8.87 1.69 49.40
C ALA A 838 7.42 2.14 49.57
N TRP A 839 6.64 2.01 48.50
CA TRP A 839 5.25 2.42 48.41
C TRP A 839 4.36 1.26 47.99
N ARG A 840 3.20 1.13 48.63
CA ARG A 840 2.09 0.29 48.18
C ARG A 840 1.14 1.15 47.35
N ILE A 841 0.86 0.68 46.14
CA ILE A 841 -0.09 1.31 45.23
C ILE A 841 -1.32 0.42 45.11
N GLY A 842 -2.43 0.83 45.72
CA GLY A 842 -3.69 0.09 45.69
C GLY A 842 -4.29 0.05 44.28
N ALA A 843 -5.16 -0.93 44.00
CA ALA A 843 -5.85 -1.06 42.71
C ALA A 843 -6.62 0.22 42.33
N ASN A 844 -7.22 0.89 43.33
CA ASN A 844 -7.94 2.15 43.19
C ASN A 844 -7.04 3.39 43.01
N GLY A 845 -5.72 3.23 42.97
CA GLY A 845 -4.77 4.35 42.86
C GLY A 845 -4.31 4.94 44.20
N SER A 846 -4.81 4.47 45.35
CA SER A 846 -4.32 4.92 46.66
C SER A 846 -2.82 4.65 46.82
N VAL A 847 -2.11 5.59 47.44
CA VAL A 847 -0.65 5.52 47.66
C VAL A 847 -0.40 5.51 49.16
N SER A 848 0.27 4.47 49.67
CA SER A 848 0.69 4.41 51.07
C SER A 848 2.15 4.01 51.20
N ARG A 849 2.83 4.53 52.23
CA ARG A 849 4.23 4.21 52.51
C ARG A 849 4.32 2.85 53.21
N ALA A 850 5.15 1.96 52.69
CA ALA A 850 5.39 0.62 53.24
C ALA A 850 6.61 0.59 54.16
N GLY A 851 7.70 1.26 53.78
CA GLY A 851 8.93 1.35 54.54
C GLY A 851 9.95 2.27 53.87
N ASP A 852 11.13 2.41 54.47
CA ASP A 852 12.23 3.22 53.93
C ASP A 852 13.60 2.69 54.35
N SER A 853 14.65 3.18 53.69
CA SER A 853 16.03 2.75 53.95
C SER A 853 16.68 3.42 55.15
N GLY A 854 16.04 4.36 55.85
CA GLY A 854 16.71 5.19 56.83
C GLY A 854 17.99 5.84 56.27
N ASN A 855 19.02 5.97 57.11
CA ASN A 855 20.31 6.55 56.74
C ASN A 855 21.35 5.52 56.25
N LEU A 856 20.91 4.35 55.76
CA LEU A 856 21.81 3.23 55.41
C LEU A 856 22.78 3.51 54.25
N ALA A 857 22.48 4.46 53.36
CA ALA A 857 23.26 4.68 52.13
C ALA A 857 24.47 5.60 52.28
N GLY A 858 24.35 6.66 53.09
CA GLY A 858 25.30 7.79 53.12
C GLY A 858 25.08 8.81 51.99
N GLU A 859 26.03 9.74 51.84
CA GLU A 859 25.96 10.83 50.86
C GLU A 859 26.02 10.32 49.42
N ALA A 860 25.15 10.85 48.57
CA ALA A 860 25.10 10.51 47.16
C ALA A 860 24.53 11.66 46.33
N ARG A 861 24.92 11.70 45.05
CA ARG A 861 24.33 12.57 44.03
C ARG A 861 24.10 11.79 42.74
N MET A 862 23.27 12.33 41.85
CA MET A 862 23.01 11.75 40.53
C MET A 862 22.44 10.33 40.61
N ILE A 863 21.44 10.16 41.47
CA ILE A 863 20.92 8.84 41.85
C ILE A 863 20.09 8.25 40.71
N ARG A 864 20.34 6.97 40.38
CA ARG A 864 19.50 6.12 39.51
C ARG A 864 19.23 4.80 40.20
N ILE A 865 18.07 4.20 39.94
CA ILE A 865 17.64 2.93 40.54
C ILE A 865 17.03 2.00 39.49
N VAL A 866 17.32 0.71 39.61
CA VAL A 866 16.65 -0.38 38.86
C VAL A 866 16.33 -1.54 39.81
N SER A 867 15.30 -2.31 39.47
CA SER A 867 15.01 -3.60 40.12
C SER A 867 15.55 -4.74 39.26
N LEU A 868 16.15 -5.75 39.88
CA LEU A 868 16.57 -6.98 39.18
C LEU A 868 15.47 -8.04 39.25
N ASP A 869 14.81 -8.12 40.40
CA ASP A 869 13.63 -8.92 40.68
C ASP A 869 12.78 -8.21 41.76
N ASP A 870 11.88 -8.95 42.42
CA ASP A 870 10.98 -8.40 43.44
C ASP A 870 11.69 -8.05 44.77
N GLY A 871 12.90 -8.56 44.99
CA GLY A 871 13.62 -8.45 46.27
C GLY A 871 15.01 -7.79 46.17
N ILE A 872 15.59 -7.63 44.99
CA ILE A 872 16.93 -7.04 44.80
C ILE A 872 16.85 -5.78 43.93
N LEU A 873 17.31 -4.67 44.50
CA LEU A 873 17.42 -3.37 43.83
C LEU A 873 18.88 -2.93 43.74
N VAL A 874 19.20 -2.14 42.73
CA VAL A 874 20.51 -1.54 42.56
C VAL A 874 20.37 -0.05 42.38
N THR A 875 21.08 0.73 43.19
CA THR A 875 21.25 2.17 42.99
C THR A 875 22.63 2.46 42.46
N ALA A 876 22.74 3.26 41.40
CA ALA A 876 24.00 3.80 40.90
C ALA A 876 24.04 5.30 41.21
N CYS A 877 25.14 5.77 41.78
CA CYS A 877 25.31 7.12 42.29
C CYS A 877 26.73 7.65 42.05
N ARG A 878 26.89 8.96 42.14
CA ARG A 878 28.20 9.61 42.27
C ARG A 878 28.49 9.87 43.75
N ASN A 879 29.65 9.45 44.24
CA ASN A 879 30.08 9.72 45.63
C ASN A 879 30.73 11.11 45.75
N GLY A 880 31.08 11.50 46.99
CA GLY A 880 31.71 12.80 47.29
C GLY A 880 33.07 13.01 46.62
N SER A 881 33.80 11.94 46.27
CA SER A 881 35.06 11.99 45.52
C SER A 881 34.88 12.03 44.00
N GLY A 882 33.63 12.09 43.52
CA GLY A 882 33.30 12.17 42.11
C GLY A 882 33.21 10.84 41.37
N ASN A 883 33.43 9.71 42.05
CA ASN A 883 33.42 8.38 41.44
C ASN A 883 32.02 7.78 41.37
N LEU A 884 31.77 6.98 40.33
CA LEU A 884 30.61 6.10 40.26
C LEU A 884 30.74 5.03 41.35
N PHE A 885 29.64 4.77 42.03
CA PHE A 885 29.51 3.62 42.90
C PHE A 885 28.09 3.07 42.86
N LEU A 886 27.96 1.75 42.97
CA LEU A 886 26.70 1.04 43.01
C LEU A 886 26.45 0.52 44.43
N ILE A 887 25.20 0.49 44.86
CA ILE A 887 24.76 -0.15 46.10
C ILE A 887 23.65 -1.14 45.76
N THR A 888 23.77 -2.37 46.25
CA THR A 888 22.71 -3.39 46.17
C THR A 888 21.90 -3.40 47.45
N TRP A 889 20.59 -3.52 47.30
CA TRP A 889 19.63 -3.50 48.39
C TRP A 889 18.76 -4.73 48.33
N ARG A 890 18.44 -5.29 49.51
CA ARG A 890 17.36 -6.25 49.66
C ARG A 890 16.10 -5.54 50.11
N LEU A 891 15.01 -5.73 49.37
CA LEU A 891 13.67 -5.27 49.70
C LEU A 891 12.86 -6.47 50.22
N ALA A 892 12.32 -6.34 51.43
CA ALA A 892 11.35 -7.31 51.95
C ALA A 892 9.92 -6.93 51.55
N ALA A 893 9.01 -7.90 51.57
CA ALA A 893 7.60 -7.71 51.20
C ALA A 893 6.85 -6.70 52.09
N ASP A 894 7.34 -6.48 53.31
CA ASP A 894 6.81 -5.47 54.23
C ASP A 894 7.22 -4.03 53.85
N GLY A 895 8.20 -3.86 52.96
CA GLY A 895 8.75 -2.58 52.53
C GLY A 895 10.05 -2.17 53.23
N SER A 896 10.59 -3.01 54.12
CA SER A 896 11.87 -2.76 54.79
C SER A 896 13.06 -3.02 53.85
N PHE A 897 14.14 -2.27 54.05
CA PHE A 897 15.36 -2.34 53.23
C PHE A 897 16.56 -2.82 54.04
N THR A 898 17.37 -3.70 53.45
CA THR A 898 18.71 -4.05 53.93
C THR A 898 19.75 -3.63 52.89
N ARG A 899 20.74 -2.83 53.28
CA ARG A 899 21.92 -2.56 52.43
C ARG A 899 22.80 -3.81 52.41
N LEU A 900 23.10 -4.34 51.22
CA LEU A 900 23.87 -5.58 51.08
C LEU A 900 25.37 -5.30 50.88
N LYS A 901 25.72 -4.69 49.75
CA LYS A 901 27.10 -4.44 49.30
C LYS A 901 27.16 -3.15 48.48
N ASP A 902 28.38 -2.67 48.26
CA ASP A 902 28.67 -1.61 47.31
C ASP A 902 29.87 -1.96 46.42
N SER A 903 30.02 -1.23 45.31
CA SER A 903 31.07 -1.48 44.33
C SER A 903 32.44 -0.88 44.70
N GLY A 904 32.56 -0.22 45.85
CA GLY A 904 33.73 0.59 46.20
C GLY A 904 34.10 1.60 45.10
N THR A 905 35.40 1.69 44.78
CA THR A 905 35.97 2.61 43.78
C THR A 905 36.13 2.00 42.38
N ALA A 906 35.57 0.81 42.13
CA ALA A 906 35.83 0.03 40.91
C ALA A 906 35.36 0.69 39.59
N ALA A 907 34.64 1.81 39.65
CA ALA A 907 33.95 2.40 38.49
C ALA A 907 34.59 3.69 37.94
N GLY A 908 35.47 4.36 38.70
CA GLY A 908 36.13 5.61 38.29
C GLY A 908 35.25 6.86 38.32
N GLU A 909 35.82 8.00 37.93
CA GLU A 909 35.15 9.32 37.98
C GLU A 909 34.07 9.44 36.91
N ILE A 910 32.92 10.01 37.29
CA ILE A 910 31.80 10.27 36.38
C ILE A 910 31.16 11.63 36.62
N ASP A 911 30.49 12.18 35.62
CA ASP A 911 29.69 13.40 35.76
C ASP A 911 28.36 13.38 34.96
N ALA A 912 28.01 12.24 34.36
CA ALA A 912 26.66 11.91 33.90
C ALA A 912 26.40 10.40 34.05
N LEU A 913 25.13 10.00 34.28
CA LEU A 913 24.76 8.60 34.59
C LEU A 913 23.36 8.20 34.08
N ALA A 914 23.29 7.04 33.42
CA ALA A 914 22.09 6.24 33.22
C ALA A 914 22.33 4.79 33.66
N LEU A 915 21.27 4.10 34.11
CA LEU A 915 21.33 2.73 34.64
C LEU A 915 20.19 1.90 34.05
N VAL A 916 20.51 0.71 33.54
CA VAL A 916 19.54 -0.26 33.00
C VAL A 916 19.90 -1.69 33.42
N SER A 917 18.90 -2.58 33.42
CA SER A 917 19.06 -4.01 33.68
C SER A 917 18.57 -4.81 32.45
N PRO A 918 19.46 -5.20 31.51
CA PRO A 918 19.06 -5.94 30.32
C PRO A 918 18.56 -7.36 30.60
N ARG A 919 18.95 -7.95 31.73
CA ARG A 919 18.49 -9.27 32.22
C ARG A 919 18.85 -9.43 33.69
N ASN A 920 18.20 -10.39 34.35
CA ASN A 920 18.44 -10.65 35.77
C ASN A 920 19.94 -10.92 36.05
N GLY A 921 20.47 -10.32 37.13
CA GLY A 921 21.87 -10.43 37.53
C GLY A 921 22.88 -9.64 36.68
N LEU A 922 22.46 -8.91 35.65
CA LEU A 922 23.32 -7.99 34.89
C LEU A 922 22.75 -6.57 34.92
N VAL A 923 23.56 -5.61 35.38
CA VAL A 923 23.27 -4.18 35.21
C VAL A 923 24.32 -3.51 34.33
N VAL A 924 23.89 -2.48 33.60
CA VAL A 924 24.74 -1.68 32.74
C VAL A 924 24.60 -0.22 33.12
N THR A 925 25.73 0.44 33.41
CA THR A 925 25.80 1.89 33.60
C THR A 925 26.36 2.54 32.36
N ALA A 926 25.64 3.50 31.79
CA ALA A 926 26.16 4.40 30.76
C ALA A 926 26.58 5.71 31.43
N VAL A 927 27.86 6.07 31.33
CA VAL A 927 28.45 7.20 32.04
C VAL A 927 29.26 8.09 31.11
N ARG A 928 29.36 9.37 31.47
CA ARG A 928 30.47 10.20 31.00
C ARG A 928 31.60 10.03 31.99
N ALA A 929 32.68 9.38 31.56
CA ALA A 929 33.87 9.20 32.38
C ALA A 929 34.67 10.51 32.45
N GLY A 930 35.56 10.66 33.44
CA GLY A 930 36.38 11.88 33.63
C GLY A 930 37.34 12.26 32.48
N ASN A 931 37.34 11.51 31.38
CA ASN A 931 37.99 11.85 30.12
C ASN A 931 37.01 12.29 29.01
N ASP A 932 35.81 12.73 29.40
CA ASP A 932 34.70 13.16 28.53
C ASP A 932 34.18 12.09 27.55
N ARG A 933 34.46 10.81 27.81
CA ARG A 933 33.97 9.71 26.95
C ARG A 933 32.71 9.07 27.48
N LEU A 934 31.83 8.70 26.55
CA LEU A 934 30.72 7.81 26.86
C LEU A 934 31.29 6.40 27.09
N LEU A 935 31.07 5.86 28.29
CA LEU A 935 31.52 4.53 28.67
C LEU A 935 30.32 3.71 29.15
N LEU A 936 30.08 2.56 28.55
CA LEU A 936 29.16 1.57 29.10
C LEU A 936 29.97 0.60 29.95
N ILE A 937 29.55 0.39 31.19
CA ILE A 937 30.19 -0.55 32.12
C ILE A 937 29.18 -1.63 32.48
N ALA A 938 29.56 -2.89 32.29
CA ALA A 938 28.76 -4.06 32.63
C ALA A 938 29.11 -4.57 34.03
N TRP A 939 28.10 -4.87 34.85
CA TRP A 939 28.25 -5.33 36.22
C TRP A 939 27.41 -6.58 36.46
N SER A 940 28.05 -7.63 36.97
CA SER A 940 27.34 -8.80 37.50
C SER A 940 26.91 -8.53 38.93
N ILE A 941 25.64 -8.81 39.22
CA ILE A 941 25.04 -8.73 40.54
C ILE A 941 24.60 -10.12 40.97
N SER A 942 25.11 -10.61 42.10
CA SER A 942 24.66 -11.89 42.67
C SER A 942 23.33 -11.75 43.42
N VAL A 943 22.63 -12.86 43.66
CA VAL A 943 21.41 -12.89 44.51
C VAL A 943 21.68 -12.46 45.97
N ASN A 944 22.94 -12.50 46.40
CA ASN A 944 23.40 -12.03 47.71
C ASN A 944 23.83 -10.55 47.69
N GLY A 945 23.76 -9.88 46.54
CA GLY A 945 24.13 -8.49 46.35
C GLY A 945 25.61 -8.28 46.00
N ASP A 946 26.39 -9.31 45.73
CA ASP A 946 27.80 -9.10 45.35
C ASP A 946 27.88 -8.39 44.00
N ILE A 947 28.72 -7.34 43.93
CA ILE A 947 28.87 -6.50 42.74
C ILE A 947 30.23 -6.79 42.11
N ARG A 948 30.25 -7.20 40.84
CA ARG A 948 31.50 -7.42 40.09
C ARG A 948 31.47 -6.67 38.76
N ARG A 949 32.43 -5.76 38.54
CA ARG A 949 32.68 -5.16 37.23
C ARG A 949 33.15 -6.24 36.26
N LEU A 950 32.45 -6.40 35.14
CA LEU A 950 32.76 -7.40 34.12
C LEU A 950 33.67 -6.85 33.01
N GLY A 951 33.42 -5.60 32.61
CA GLY A 951 34.12 -4.93 31.52
C GLY A 951 33.44 -3.63 31.12
N ASP A 952 34.02 -2.95 30.15
CA ASP A 952 33.46 -1.72 29.60
C ASP A 952 33.61 -1.63 28.06
N SER A 953 32.95 -0.65 27.46
CA SER A 953 32.94 -0.43 26.01
C SER A 953 34.26 0.12 25.44
N GLY A 954 35.24 0.45 26.28
CA GLY A 954 36.49 1.09 25.86
C GLY A 954 36.24 2.36 25.03
N LYS A 955 36.89 2.46 23.87
CA LYS A 955 36.78 3.62 22.96
C LYS A 955 35.58 3.56 21.99
N GLN A 956 34.72 2.54 22.06
CA GLN A 956 33.70 2.29 21.04
C GLN A 956 32.64 3.40 20.89
N ALA A 957 32.39 4.21 21.92
CA ALA A 957 31.31 5.21 21.93
C ALA A 957 31.71 6.61 21.43
N GLY A 958 33.00 6.95 21.53
CA GLY A 958 33.53 8.30 21.30
C GLY A 958 33.34 9.26 22.48
N GLU A 959 33.71 10.52 22.25
CA GLU A 959 33.57 11.62 23.21
C GLU A 959 32.15 12.20 23.21
N ILE A 960 31.74 12.78 24.34
CA ILE A 960 30.45 13.42 24.53
C ILE A 960 30.63 14.78 25.18
N VAL A 961 29.87 15.77 24.72
CA VAL A 961 30.04 17.16 25.17
C VAL A 961 29.68 17.32 26.65
N PRO A 962 30.29 18.30 27.37
CA PRO A 962 29.81 18.80 28.65
C PRO A 962 28.29 19.06 28.61
N ASP A 963 27.58 18.76 29.70
CA ASP A 963 26.12 18.89 29.81
C ASP A 963 25.26 18.17 28.74
N SER A 964 25.78 17.10 28.12
CA SER A 964 25.02 16.31 27.14
C SER A 964 23.79 15.63 27.73
N GLY A 965 23.78 15.26 29.01
CA GLY A 965 22.82 14.28 29.54
C GLY A 965 23.01 12.89 28.91
N ILE A 966 22.61 11.83 29.65
CA ILE A 966 22.64 10.44 29.16
C ILE A 966 21.30 9.80 29.51
N SER A 967 20.69 9.13 28.53
CA SER A 967 19.52 8.28 28.74
C SER A 967 19.74 6.91 28.11
N ALA A 968 19.24 5.86 28.75
CA ALA A 968 19.40 4.49 28.30
C ALA A 968 18.12 3.69 28.52
N CYS A 969 17.83 2.75 27.63
CA CYS A 969 16.75 1.79 27.79
C CYS A 969 17.17 0.41 27.28
N VAL A 970 16.43 -0.63 27.69
CA VAL A 970 16.58 -1.99 27.14
C VAL A 970 15.52 -2.16 26.06
N GLU A 971 15.95 -2.54 24.87
CA GLU A 971 15.04 -2.83 23.75
C GLU A 971 14.57 -4.28 23.77
N ARG A 972 13.61 -4.62 22.90
CA ARG A 972 12.84 -5.87 22.99
C ARG A 972 13.72 -7.14 22.90
N LEU A 973 14.84 -7.11 22.17
CA LEU A 973 15.74 -8.27 22.07
C LEU A 973 16.78 -8.31 23.20
N GLY A 974 16.61 -7.51 24.26
CA GLY A 974 17.51 -7.46 25.42
C GLY A 974 18.80 -6.67 25.16
N ARG A 975 18.89 -5.95 24.04
CA ARG A 975 20.02 -5.03 23.74
C ARG A 975 19.84 -3.72 24.49
N VAL A 976 20.95 -3.03 24.75
CA VAL A 976 20.96 -1.73 25.42
C VAL A 976 21.02 -0.63 24.36
N ALA A 977 20.14 0.34 24.44
CA ALA A 977 20.21 1.55 23.62
C ALA A 977 20.57 2.75 24.49
N THR A 978 21.52 3.57 24.05
CA THR A 978 21.92 4.81 24.74
C THR A 978 21.74 6.02 23.85
N SER A 979 21.25 7.11 24.42
CA SER A 979 21.13 8.40 23.75
C SER A 979 21.93 9.47 24.49
N VAL A 980 22.68 10.25 23.72
CA VAL A 980 23.49 11.39 24.18
C VAL A 980 23.39 12.53 23.18
N ARG A 981 23.70 13.75 23.61
CA ARG A 981 23.87 14.92 22.76
C ARG A 981 25.34 14.99 22.33
N ALA A 982 25.60 14.98 21.03
CA ALA A 982 26.93 15.15 20.44
C ALA A 982 26.83 16.17 19.30
N ASP A 983 27.64 17.23 19.33
CA ASP A 983 27.58 18.36 18.38
C ASP A 983 26.17 18.96 18.23
N ASP A 984 25.51 19.20 19.37
CA ASP A 984 24.10 19.62 19.49
C ASP A 984 23.07 18.64 18.89
N ARG A 985 23.46 17.47 18.39
CA ARG A 985 22.56 16.48 17.78
C ARG A 985 22.38 15.25 18.66
N LEU A 986 21.26 14.56 18.52
CA LEU A 986 21.04 13.29 19.22
C LEU A 986 21.88 12.19 18.55
N LYS A 987 22.80 11.60 19.31
CA LYS A 987 23.50 10.37 18.96
C LYS A 987 22.84 9.21 19.71
N LEU A 988 22.22 8.29 18.96
CA LEU A 988 21.60 7.08 19.48
C LEU A 988 22.47 5.89 19.09
N ILE A 989 22.95 5.13 20.07
CA ILE A 989 23.85 4.00 19.86
C ILE A 989 23.20 2.73 20.41
N LEU A 990 23.27 1.64 19.64
CA LEU A 990 22.78 0.33 20.04
C LEU A 990 23.95 -0.58 20.44
N TRP A 991 23.77 -1.26 21.57
CA TRP A 991 24.78 -2.08 22.22
C TRP A 991 24.24 -3.47 22.51
N GLU A 992 25.09 -4.47 22.31
CA GLU A 992 24.83 -5.83 22.77
C GLU A 992 25.79 -6.15 23.92
N VAL A 993 25.27 -6.75 24.99
CA VAL A 993 26.06 -7.16 26.15
C VAL A 993 25.90 -8.67 26.33
N ASP A 994 26.96 -9.42 26.06
CA ASP A 994 26.92 -10.89 26.15
C ASP A 994 26.86 -11.38 27.60
N ALA A 995 26.67 -12.69 27.80
CA ALA A 995 26.59 -13.35 29.11
C ALA A 995 27.77 -13.05 30.04
N ASN A 996 28.96 -12.82 29.47
CA ASN A 996 30.20 -12.58 30.21
C ASN A 996 30.45 -11.08 30.47
N GLY A 997 29.56 -10.20 30.01
CA GLY A 997 29.68 -8.75 30.16
C GLY A 997 30.55 -8.08 29.10
N ARG A 998 30.85 -8.75 27.98
CA ARG A 998 31.50 -8.09 26.83
C ARG A 998 30.48 -7.22 26.10
N ILE A 999 30.92 -6.03 25.70
CA ILE A 999 30.06 -4.99 25.12
C ILE A 999 30.44 -4.77 23.66
N PHE A 1000 29.46 -4.91 22.76
CA PHE A 1000 29.60 -4.72 21.32
C PHE A 1000 28.70 -3.59 20.84
N ARG A 1001 29.27 -2.59 20.18
CA ARG A 1001 28.49 -1.60 19.42
C ARG A 1001 27.94 -2.24 18.15
N ARG A 1002 26.61 -2.23 17.98
CA ARG A 1002 25.92 -2.80 16.80
C ARG A 1002 25.65 -1.78 15.69
N GLY A 1003 25.43 -0.53 16.08
CA GLY A 1003 25.17 0.55 15.13
C GLY A 1003 24.82 1.84 15.86
N ASP A 1004 24.67 2.91 15.09
CA ASP A 1004 24.11 4.17 15.56
C ASP A 1004 23.16 4.77 14.53
N ASN A 1005 22.57 5.92 14.86
CA ASN A 1005 21.67 6.63 13.98
C ASN A 1005 22.34 7.45 12.88
N ALA A 1006 23.67 7.37 12.67
CA ALA A 1006 24.42 8.02 11.60
C ALA A 1006 24.09 9.52 11.39
N GLY A 1007 23.84 10.27 12.48
CA GLY A 1007 23.53 11.70 12.40
C GLY A 1007 22.15 12.05 11.84
N GLN A 1008 21.24 11.07 11.71
CA GLN A 1008 19.88 11.28 11.19
C GLN A 1008 19.02 12.21 12.08
N ALA A 1009 19.45 12.52 13.31
CA ALA A 1009 18.78 13.47 14.21
C ALA A 1009 19.16 14.93 13.93
N GLY A 1010 18.20 15.84 14.12
CA GLY A 1010 18.46 17.28 14.14
C GLY A 1010 19.06 17.77 15.46
N LYS A 1011 19.20 19.10 15.59
CA LYS A 1011 19.63 19.72 16.85
C LYS A 1011 18.62 19.48 17.97
N ILE A 1012 19.12 19.20 19.18
CA ILE A 1012 18.32 18.90 20.38
C ILE A 1012 18.86 19.62 21.62
N GLY A 1013 18.00 19.84 22.60
CA GLY A 1013 18.34 20.19 23.98
C GLY A 1013 18.32 18.96 24.88
N GLU A 1014 17.59 19.04 25.99
CA GLU A 1014 17.29 17.91 26.90
C GLU A 1014 16.64 16.74 26.14
N HIS A 1015 17.00 15.51 26.50
CA HIS A 1015 16.46 14.29 25.90
C HIS A 1015 16.25 13.13 26.88
N THR A 1016 15.37 12.22 26.51
CA THR A 1016 15.14 10.94 27.18
C THR A 1016 14.68 9.88 26.18
N LEU A 1017 14.87 8.60 26.50
CA LEU A 1017 14.68 7.47 25.59
C LEU A 1017 13.81 6.39 26.23
N ALA A 1018 12.88 5.82 25.46
CA ALA A 1018 12.15 4.62 25.83
C ALA A 1018 12.02 3.64 24.66
N ALA A 1019 11.94 2.35 24.98
CA ALA A 1019 11.55 1.31 24.04
C ALA A 1019 10.03 1.17 24.03
N VAL A 1020 9.43 1.08 22.84
CA VAL A 1020 8.00 0.90 22.62
C VAL A 1020 7.78 -0.47 21.96
N SER A 1021 6.84 -1.26 22.48
CA SER A 1021 6.62 -2.63 22.00
C SER A 1021 6.09 -2.68 20.57
N SER A 1022 6.54 -3.68 19.80
CA SER A 1022 6.03 -4.02 18.46
C SER A 1022 5.81 -5.53 18.37
N LYS A 1023 4.82 -5.97 17.58
CA LYS A 1023 4.47 -7.39 17.34
C LYS A 1023 5.39 -8.09 16.31
N SER A 1024 6.54 -7.51 15.97
CA SER A 1024 7.41 -7.98 14.88
C SER A 1024 8.83 -8.33 15.34
N ASP A 1025 9.65 -8.80 14.41
CA ASP A 1025 11.11 -8.99 14.49
C ASP A 1025 11.91 -7.67 14.61
N ARG A 1026 11.23 -6.52 14.65
CA ARG A 1026 11.81 -5.17 14.79
C ARG A 1026 11.49 -4.53 16.15
N SER A 1027 12.42 -3.74 16.68
CA SER A 1027 12.21 -2.91 17.87
C SER A 1027 11.98 -1.45 17.51
N VAL A 1028 11.11 -0.76 18.26
CA VAL A 1028 10.83 0.67 18.08
C VAL A 1028 11.34 1.41 19.30
N LEU A 1029 12.19 2.42 19.09
CA LEU A 1029 12.64 3.32 20.15
C LEU A 1029 12.06 4.73 19.91
N VAL A 1030 11.80 5.45 21.00
CA VAL A 1030 11.32 6.82 20.95
C VAL A 1030 12.19 7.69 21.84
N SER A 1031 12.76 8.74 21.23
CA SER A 1031 13.47 9.80 21.94
C SER A 1031 12.55 11.01 22.10
N ALA A 1032 12.24 11.38 23.34
CA ALA A 1032 11.64 12.68 23.62
C ALA A 1032 12.76 13.69 23.79
N VAL A 1033 12.71 14.78 23.02
CA VAL A 1033 13.76 15.80 22.95
C VAL A 1033 13.15 17.19 23.07
N THR A 1034 13.90 18.15 23.59
CA THR A 1034 13.58 19.57 23.41
C THR A 1034 14.24 20.10 22.15
N THR A 1035 13.54 20.98 21.43
CA THR A 1035 14.09 21.69 20.28
C THR A 1035 14.96 22.86 20.78
N PRO A 1036 15.81 23.47 19.93
CA PRO A 1036 16.54 24.68 20.30
C PRO A 1036 15.65 25.84 20.78
N ALA A 1037 14.39 25.87 20.35
CA ALA A 1037 13.37 26.83 20.81
C ALA A 1037 12.73 26.45 22.16
N GLY A 1038 13.13 25.33 22.78
CA GLY A 1038 12.58 24.83 24.05
C GLY A 1038 11.31 23.98 23.92
N GLY A 1039 10.85 23.70 22.69
CA GLY A 1039 9.65 22.91 22.41
C GLY A 1039 9.85 21.40 22.59
N LEU A 1040 8.88 20.63 23.10
CA LEU A 1040 8.98 19.16 23.09
C LEU A 1040 8.78 18.59 21.68
N LYS A 1041 9.60 17.63 21.27
CA LYS A 1041 9.50 16.85 20.03
C LYS A 1041 9.79 15.37 20.29
N LEU A 1042 9.10 14.47 19.58
CA LEU A 1042 9.37 13.03 19.65
C LEU A 1042 10.06 12.52 18.38
N ILE A 1043 11.23 11.90 18.50
CA ILE A 1043 11.92 11.23 17.39
C ILE A 1043 11.75 9.72 17.51
N THR A 1044 11.24 9.09 16.46
CA THR A 1044 11.03 7.64 16.41
C THR A 1044 12.12 6.95 15.61
N TRP A 1045 12.54 5.80 16.10
CA TRP A 1045 13.60 4.98 15.53
C TRP A 1045 13.09 3.56 15.29
N ASP A 1046 13.28 3.07 14.07
CA ASP A 1046 13.14 1.65 13.73
C ASP A 1046 14.48 0.96 13.92
N VAL A 1047 14.50 -0.14 14.66
CA VAL A 1047 15.72 -0.90 14.98
C VAL A 1047 15.54 -2.34 14.51
N THR A 1048 16.36 -2.75 13.55
CA THR A 1048 16.32 -4.11 13.00
C THR A 1048 17.03 -5.12 13.91
N ARG A 1049 16.83 -6.41 13.64
CA ARG A 1049 17.56 -7.49 14.33
C ARG A 1049 19.08 -7.36 14.12
N GLU A 1050 19.51 -6.96 12.94
CA GLU A 1050 20.92 -6.76 12.56
C GLU A 1050 21.54 -5.53 13.25
N GLY A 1051 20.73 -4.67 13.85
CA GLY A 1051 21.18 -3.49 14.60
C GLY A 1051 21.20 -2.19 13.80
N ALA A 1052 20.62 -2.17 12.60
CA ALA A 1052 20.43 -0.93 11.86
C ALA A 1052 19.40 -0.03 12.53
N ILE A 1053 19.75 1.25 12.73
CA ILE A 1053 18.87 2.27 13.32
C ILE A 1053 18.45 3.25 12.23
N ARG A 1054 17.14 3.33 11.97
CA ARG A 1054 16.58 4.25 10.97
C ARG A 1054 15.61 5.23 11.61
N ARG A 1055 15.85 6.52 11.40
CA ARG A 1055 14.91 7.58 11.78
C ARG A 1055 13.65 7.46 10.93
N VAL A 1056 12.50 7.61 11.56
CA VAL A 1056 11.25 7.72 10.83
C VAL A 1056 11.11 9.15 10.24
N PRO A 1057 10.83 9.31 8.94
CA PRO A 1057 10.82 10.60 8.24
C PRO A 1057 9.86 11.69 8.77
N GLN A 1058 8.84 11.33 9.56
CA GLN A 1058 7.88 12.30 10.10
C GLN A 1058 7.69 12.11 11.61
N THR A 1059 8.38 12.94 12.39
CA THR A 1059 8.34 13.00 13.85
C THR A 1059 7.28 14.00 14.31
N GLY A 1060 6.48 13.69 15.33
CA GLY A 1060 5.36 14.52 15.80
C GLY A 1060 5.67 16.01 15.94
N GLY A 1061 4.67 16.86 15.69
CA GLY A 1061 4.77 18.33 15.83
C GLY A 1061 5.20 18.77 17.24
N GLU A 1062 5.72 19.99 17.35
CA GLU A 1062 6.23 20.52 18.62
C GLU A 1062 5.11 20.70 19.66
N ALA A 1063 5.34 20.28 20.91
CA ALA A 1063 4.37 20.34 21.99
C ALA A 1063 4.74 21.36 23.07
N GLY A 1064 4.91 22.63 22.67
CA GLY A 1064 5.12 23.76 23.58
C GLY A 1064 6.39 23.66 24.45
N GLN A 1065 6.63 24.69 25.27
CA GLN A 1065 7.81 24.77 26.13
C GLN A 1065 7.87 23.62 27.14
N ALA A 1066 8.99 22.89 27.18
CA ALA A 1066 9.18 21.71 28.01
C ALA A 1066 10.57 21.65 28.68
N ARG A 1067 10.62 21.16 29.93
CA ARG A 1067 11.84 20.81 30.67
C ARG A 1067 11.57 19.59 31.57
N HIS A 1068 12.61 18.91 32.05
CA HIS A 1068 12.51 17.74 32.93
C HIS A 1068 11.68 16.61 32.29
N LEU A 1069 12.16 16.10 31.15
CA LEU A 1069 11.44 15.13 30.32
C LEU A 1069 11.51 13.71 30.91
N SER A 1070 10.38 13.01 30.89
CA SER A 1070 10.31 11.56 31.11
C SER A 1070 9.38 10.95 30.07
N VAL A 1071 9.77 9.81 29.49
CA VAL A 1071 8.96 9.08 28.50
C VAL A 1071 8.90 7.61 28.88
N VAL A 1072 7.73 6.99 28.72
CA VAL A 1072 7.54 5.54 28.87
C VAL A 1072 6.71 5.00 27.72
N ALA A 1073 6.85 3.71 27.44
CA ALA A 1073 5.80 2.97 26.73
C ALA A 1073 4.54 3.07 27.60
N GLY A 1074 3.42 3.40 26.97
CA GLY A 1074 2.19 3.51 27.73
C GLY A 1074 1.56 2.14 28.01
N PRO A 1075 0.42 2.15 28.71
CA PRO A 1075 -0.28 0.94 29.09
C PRO A 1075 -0.67 0.12 27.83
N LEU A 1076 -0.48 -1.21 27.84
CA LEU A 1076 -0.44 -2.14 26.68
C LEU A 1076 0.83 -2.12 25.81
N ALA A 1077 1.93 -2.63 26.39
CA ALA A 1077 3.13 -3.03 25.64
C ALA A 1077 3.52 -4.53 25.85
N GLY A 1078 2.79 -5.28 26.69
CA GLY A 1078 3.06 -6.70 26.94
C GLY A 1078 1.78 -7.50 27.16
N GLY A 1079 1.45 -8.39 26.22
CA GLY A 1079 0.37 -9.38 26.35
C GLY A 1079 -0.98 -8.94 25.80
N LEU A 1080 -1.64 -9.82 25.04
CA LEU A 1080 -3.03 -9.69 24.59
C LEU A 1080 -3.99 -9.51 25.78
N PRO A 1081 -5.08 -8.76 25.58
CA PRO A 1081 -6.40 -9.28 25.93
C PRO A 1081 -7.19 -9.56 24.65
N ALA A 1082 -7.79 -10.73 24.61
CA ALA A 1082 -8.94 -11.00 23.78
C ALA A 1082 -10.09 -10.05 24.15
N LEU A 1083 -10.86 -9.62 23.13
CA LEU A 1083 -12.24 -9.10 23.21
C LEU A 1083 -12.53 -7.91 24.16
N GLY A 1084 -12.89 -6.76 23.57
CA GLY A 1084 -13.78 -5.75 24.18
C GLY A 1084 -13.14 -4.66 25.07
N VAL A 1085 -13.40 -3.40 24.71
CA VAL A 1085 -13.36 -2.17 25.55
C VAL A 1085 -12.09 -1.89 26.38
N GLY A 1086 -11.31 -0.87 25.95
CA GLY A 1086 -10.28 -0.22 26.77
C GLY A 1086 -8.90 -0.16 26.09
N ALA A 1087 -8.73 0.70 25.09
CA ALA A 1087 -7.39 1.01 24.59
C ALA A 1087 -6.71 2.02 25.56
N SER A 1088 -5.39 2.02 25.68
CA SER A 1088 -4.61 3.01 26.44
C SER A 1088 -3.47 3.58 25.58
N PHE A 1089 -3.01 4.80 25.88
CA PHE A 1089 -2.03 5.52 25.04
C PHE A 1089 -0.73 4.71 24.84
N PRO A 1090 -0.20 4.52 23.61
CA PRO A 1090 1.00 3.68 23.39
C PRO A 1090 2.32 4.34 23.81
N ILE A 1091 2.37 5.68 23.87
CA ILE A 1091 3.52 6.44 24.39
C ILE A 1091 2.98 7.54 25.30
N VAL A 1092 3.60 7.74 26.46
CA VAL A 1092 3.26 8.85 27.36
C VAL A 1092 4.53 9.61 27.73
N THR A 1093 4.48 10.93 27.61
CA THR A 1093 5.52 11.82 28.13
C THR A 1093 5.01 12.59 29.34
N ALA A 1094 5.82 12.72 30.37
CA ALA A 1094 5.60 13.64 31.47
C ALA A 1094 6.73 14.69 31.49
N LEU A 1095 6.38 15.95 31.70
CA LEU A 1095 7.34 17.06 31.66
C LEU A 1095 6.88 18.25 32.51
N ARG A 1096 7.81 19.17 32.79
CA ARG A 1096 7.51 20.50 33.35
C ARG A 1096 7.25 21.49 32.21
N ALA A 1097 6.02 21.98 32.12
CA ALA A 1097 5.62 22.95 31.10
C ALA A 1097 6.22 24.34 31.40
N GLY A 1098 6.19 25.24 30.40
CA GLY A 1098 6.71 26.62 30.54
C GLY A 1098 6.11 27.43 31.70
N ASN A 1099 4.89 27.10 32.12
CA ASN A 1099 4.22 27.73 33.28
C ASN A 1099 4.61 27.10 34.63
N GLY A 1100 5.53 26.12 34.65
CA GLY A 1100 5.99 25.45 35.87
C GLY A 1100 5.18 24.22 36.29
N ASN A 1101 4.08 23.91 35.61
CA ASN A 1101 3.24 22.77 35.99
C ASN A 1101 3.70 21.44 35.39
N LEU A 1102 3.38 20.33 36.05
CA LEU A 1102 3.45 19.01 35.43
C LEU A 1102 2.50 18.97 34.23
N MET A 1103 2.96 18.44 33.12
CA MET A 1103 2.15 18.14 31.95
C MET A 1103 2.37 16.69 31.53
N LEU A 1104 1.30 15.90 31.46
CA LEU A 1104 1.32 14.59 30.81
C LEU A 1104 0.77 14.74 29.41
N ILE A 1105 1.39 14.09 28.43
CA ILE A 1105 0.93 14.06 27.04
C ILE A 1105 0.86 12.60 26.59
N GLY A 1106 -0.30 12.19 26.11
CA GLY A 1106 -0.51 10.91 25.44
C GLY A 1106 -0.24 11.05 23.95
N TRP A 1107 0.51 10.10 23.40
CA TRP A 1107 0.87 10.07 21.98
C TRP A 1107 0.49 8.75 21.36
N ARG A 1108 0.11 8.79 20.08
CA ARG A 1108 -0.08 7.61 19.24
C ARG A 1108 1.16 7.38 18.39
N ALA A 1109 1.79 6.21 18.49
CA ALA A 1109 2.65 5.71 17.44
C ALA A 1109 1.79 5.00 16.39
N ALA A 1110 1.93 5.34 15.10
CA ALA A 1110 1.41 4.47 14.05
C ALA A 1110 2.14 3.11 14.19
N ALA A 1111 1.41 2.06 14.58
CA ALA A 1111 1.97 0.73 14.69
C ALA A 1111 2.41 0.24 13.30
N PRO A 1112 3.60 -0.37 13.14
CA PRO A 1112 3.91 -1.17 11.97
C PRO A 1112 3.14 -2.48 12.11
N GLY A 1113 2.03 -2.60 11.40
CA GLY A 1113 1.28 -3.85 11.35
C GLY A 1113 -0.04 -3.67 10.62
N LEU A 1114 -0.14 -4.26 9.44
CA LEU A 1114 -1.44 -4.66 8.93
C LEU A 1114 -1.69 -5.94 9.70
N GLN A 1115 -2.44 -5.86 10.78
CA GLN A 1115 -3.60 -6.73 10.78
C GLN A 1115 -4.69 -5.85 10.21
N LEU A 1116 -5.16 -6.17 9.00
CA LEU A 1116 -6.46 -5.67 8.54
C LEU A 1116 -7.47 -6.06 9.62
N LYS A 1117 -7.81 -5.11 10.49
CA LYS A 1117 -8.97 -5.15 11.37
C LYS A 1117 -9.95 -4.12 10.80
N LEU A 1118 -10.97 -4.64 10.11
CA LEU A 1118 -12.23 -3.95 9.87
C LEU A 1118 -12.85 -3.54 11.24
N PRO A 1119 -13.74 -2.52 11.28
CA PRO A 1119 -14.27 -1.97 12.53
C PRO A 1119 -14.90 -3.05 13.43
N PRO A 1120 -14.70 -3.01 14.75
CA PRO A 1120 -15.45 -3.87 15.65
C PRO A 1120 -16.93 -3.48 15.61
N SER A 1121 -17.79 -4.47 15.40
CA SER A 1121 -19.22 -4.42 15.69
C SER A 1121 -19.45 -3.74 17.04
N GLN A 1122 -20.11 -2.57 17.05
CA GLN A 1122 -20.60 -1.99 18.30
C GLN A 1122 -21.72 -2.88 18.84
N VAL A 1123 -21.39 -3.67 19.85
CA VAL A 1123 -22.36 -4.31 20.74
C VAL A 1123 -22.89 -3.21 21.65
N VAL A 1124 -24.06 -2.67 21.33
CA VAL A 1124 -24.90 -2.00 22.34
C VAL A 1124 -25.61 -3.10 23.10
N THR A 1125 -24.95 -3.64 24.13
CA THR A 1125 -25.67 -4.28 25.22
C THR A 1125 -25.99 -3.21 26.24
N ASP A 1126 -27.25 -2.83 26.34
CA ASP A 1126 -27.75 -2.44 27.66
C ASP A 1126 -29.18 -2.93 27.84
N GLY A 1127 -29.29 -4.09 28.49
CA GLY A 1127 -30.48 -4.45 29.23
C GLY A 1127 -30.23 -4.13 30.69
N THR A 1128 -30.79 -3.03 31.20
CA THR A 1128 -31.79 -3.08 32.29
C THR A 1128 -32.24 -1.68 32.71
N LEU A 1129 -33.55 -1.50 32.56
CA LEU A 1129 -34.41 -0.52 33.22
C LEU A 1129 -33.89 0.00 34.58
N LYS A 1130 -33.72 1.32 34.69
CA LYS A 1130 -34.09 2.06 35.90
C LYS A 1130 -35.00 3.23 35.55
N LYS A 1131 -36.28 3.05 35.90
CA LYS A 1131 -37.29 4.09 36.05
C LYS A 1131 -36.70 5.33 36.76
N ARG A 1132 -36.81 6.51 36.15
CA ARG A 1132 -37.22 7.71 36.89
C ARG A 1132 -38.24 8.50 36.07
N SER A 1133 -39.30 8.83 36.77
CA SER A 1133 -40.57 9.37 36.34
C SER A 1133 -40.54 10.87 36.04
N ARG A 1134 -41.45 11.28 35.14
CA ARG A 1134 -42.28 12.50 35.14
C ARG A 1134 -41.67 13.80 35.70
N THR A 1135 -41.65 14.85 34.86
CA THR A 1135 -42.55 16.03 34.98
C THR A 1135 -42.28 16.95 33.78
N THR A 1136 -43.19 17.10 32.82
CA THR A 1136 -44.31 18.06 32.68
C THR A 1136 -43.88 19.53 32.44
N LEU A 1137 -44.56 20.14 31.45
CA LEU A 1137 -44.78 21.56 31.15
C LEU A 1137 -43.66 22.29 30.35
N GLY A 1138 -43.98 22.98 29.25
CA GLY A 1138 -45.29 23.22 28.67
C GLY A 1138 -45.30 24.15 27.44
N ARG A 1139 -46.53 24.31 26.92
CA ARG A 1139 -47.09 25.39 26.06
C ARG A 1139 -46.49 25.57 24.66
N ILE A 1140 -47.16 25.06 23.61
CA ILE A 1140 -48.40 25.51 22.92
C ILE A 1140 -48.21 26.86 22.18
N LYS A 1141 -48.31 26.85 20.83
CA LYS A 1141 -49.36 27.53 19.99
C LYS A 1141 -48.91 27.63 18.51
N THR A 1142 -49.52 26.81 17.63
CA THR A 1142 -50.55 27.17 16.59
C THR A 1142 -50.00 27.98 15.40
N LYS A 1143 -49.82 27.37 14.21
CA LYS A 1143 -50.78 27.22 13.07
C LYS A 1143 -50.63 28.38 12.03
N PRO A 1144 -51.17 28.33 10.80
CA PRO A 1144 -50.63 27.68 9.59
C PRO A 1144 -50.59 28.60 8.34
N LEU A 1145 -50.11 28.02 7.21
CA LEU A 1145 -50.48 28.29 5.79
C LEU A 1145 -50.31 29.70 5.20
N GLU A 1146 -49.59 29.79 4.09
CA GLU A 1146 -50.21 29.78 2.74
C GLU A 1146 -49.35 28.93 1.79
#